data_AF-A0A838IEY2-F1
#
_entry.id   AF-A0A838IEY2-F1
#
_cell.length_a   1.000
_cell.length_b   1.000
_cell.length_c   1.000
_cell.angle_alpha   90.00
_cell.angle_beta   90.00
_cell.angle_gamma   90.00
#
_symmetry.space_group_name_H-M   'P 1'
#
loop_
_entity.id
_entity.type
_entity.pdbx_description
1 polymer ?
#
loop_
_entity_poly.entity_id
_entity_poly.type
_entity_poly.pdbx_seq_one_letter_code
_entity_poly.pdbx_strand_id
1 'polypeptide(L)'
;MMTLNDWETMTLQQLEEAVQYHNRKYWVDDSPEISDPEFDKMVEALRERAPDSAVLDAIGPAGAGIEELDPSLEKCPHDPPMLSLDKCYDEATLVRWFEKFEGAAITTPKIDGVAASIRYDSKGRFCLAATRGNGVLGEVITENVRHIVGLPTQVDVPNLEVRGEAYMPISVFDEHFKEAYLSPRNLTAGALKLKDPTRVAGYDIHFFAYDAIGLDVSTESEKLERLAAMGFETAPAELIEHDDLQEAFDRVAAKRSSLAYETDGVVYKADSIAEQVRLGHTAHHPRYAIAYKFQGDVGDSVLREVHWSVSRTGAINPVGIVDPVKLTGAIVTRVSLHNLSIMENLGGEGGLRLNSRVLMMRRGGVIPNLEKVLEAGDVPVELPTECPGCGAQTYRQNDVLFAHHKDDCRSARLKQIEHFAVVMEIKGFGPKVLEALYDDGIVTEPADFFALTVEALCSLDRVGLKLAEKLVARAQERRTIRADIFLRALGIDELGKHVSKILISHFDSIEAILNVTPEELAAIHTIGEVIARKVTDGLAINRLVIEDLVNTVNLVFPPTRPADADGDDEESVNSFSALSKKSVLFTGTLEAMKRSDAMAQVEALGGTSPSSVVRDLDYLVIGDADMEKFNQGWRSSKLKKAEQFNAQGGDIKIIGESEFLSLLKN
;
A
#
# COMPACT_ATOMS: atom_id res chain seq x y z
N MET A 1 -12.70 -23.39 1.76
CA MET A 1 -13.07 -22.31 2.71
C MET A 1 -12.49 -22.69 4.05
N MET A 2 -11.34 -22.12 4.42
CA MET A 2 -10.89 -22.14 5.81
C MET A 2 -11.81 -21.16 6.55
N THR A 3 -12.69 -21.70 7.40
CA THR A 3 -13.59 -20.91 8.22
C THR A 3 -12.79 -20.13 9.27
N LEU A 4 -13.30 -18.95 9.61
CA LEU A 4 -12.81 -17.90 10.52
C LEU A 4 -12.37 -18.30 11.96
N ASN A 5 -12.10 -19.57 12.27
CA ASN A 5 -11.80 -20.03 13.64
C ASN A 5 -10.56 -20.93 13.80
N ASP A 6 -9.76 -21.18 12.75
CA ASP A 6 -8.70 -22.21 12.78
C ASP A 6 -7.25 -21.70 12.64
N TRP A 7 -6.96 -20.41 12.81
CA TRP A 7 -5.57 -19.92 12.71
C TRP A 7 -4.64 -20.51 13.80
N GLU A 8 -5.19 -21.00 14.92
CA GLU A 8 -4.45 -21.76 15.93
C GLU A 8 -4.00 -23.15 15.42
N THR A 9 -4.58 -23.70 14.36
CA THR A 9 -4.21 -25.01 13.80
C THR A 9 -3.46 -24.91 12.47
N MET A 10 -3.35 -23.70 11.90
CA MET A 10 -2.61 -23.43 10.66
C MET A 10 -1.11 -23.72 10.79
N THR A 11 -0.51 -24.21 9.71
CA THR A 11 0.95 -24.27 9.60
C THR A 11 1.52 -22.86 9.54
N LEU A 12 2.82 -22.70 9.85
CA LEU A 12 3.45 -21.39 9.86
C LEU A 12 3.30 -20.65 8.52
N GLN A 13 3.50 -21.35 7.40
CA GLN A 13 3.36 -20.77 6.07
C GLN A 13 1.91 -20.35 5.77
N GLN A 14 0.91 -21.15 6.17
CA GLN A 14 -0.51 -20.78 5.99
C GLN A 14 -0.88 -19.53 6.80
N LEU A 15 -0.29 -19.40 7.99
CA LEU A 15 -0.50 -18.24 8.85
C LEU A 15 0.15 -16.97 8.27
N GLU A 16 1.35 -17.09 7.70
CA GLU A 16 2.02 -16.02 6.93
C GLU A 16 1.18 -15.56 5.73
N GLU A 17 0.68 -16.51 4.92
CA GLU A 17 -0.13 -16.24 3.74
C GLU A 17 -1.48 -15.58 4.11
N ALA A 18 -2.12 -16.05 5.18
CA ALA A 18 -3.36 -15.47 5.68
C ALA A 18 -3.17 -14.01 6.16
N VAL A 19 -2.06 -13.73 6.88
CA VAL A 19 -1.70 -12.37 7.30
C VAL A 19 -1.47 -11.46 6.09
N GLN A 20 -0.73 -11.89 5.07
CA GLN A 20 -0.52 -11.07 3.86
C GLN A 20 -1.82 -10.81 3.09
N TYR A 21 -2.64 -11.85 2.94
CA TYR A 21 -3.92 -11.79 2.24
C TYR A 21 -4.88 -10.80 2.90
N HIS A 22 -5.08 -10.90 4.22
CA HIS A 22 -5.99 -10.01 4.93
C HIS A 22 -5.43 -8.58 5.06
N ASN A 23 -4.10 -8.41 5.15
CA ASN A 23 -3.46 -7.09 5.08
C ASN A 23 -3.74 -6.40 3.74
N ARG A 24 -3.64 -7.16 2.64
CA ARG A 24 -3.95 -6.64 1.29
C ARG A 24 -5.44 -6.32 1.13
N LYS A 25 -6.34 -7.19 1.57
CA LYS A 25 -7.80 -6.96 1.53
C LYS A 25 -8.20 -5.71 2.29
N TYR A 26 -7.53 -5.45 3.41
CA TYR A 26 -7.73 -4.26 4.23
C TYR A 26 -7.24 -2.97 3.55
N TRP A 27 -6.02 -2.97 2.99
CA TRP A 27 -5.40 -1.74 2.48
C TRP A 27 -5.59 -1.50 0.98
N VAL A 28 -5.45 -2.53 0.12
CA VAL A 28 -5.51 -2.39 -1.34
C VAL A 28 -6.93 -2.50 -1.85
N ASP A 29 -7.64 -3.52 -1.39
CA ASP A 29 -8.87 -3.97 -2.01
C ASP A 29 -10.12 -3.39 -1.30
N ASP A 30 -9.94 -2.61 -0.21
CA ASP A 30 -10.98 -1.97 0.62
C ASP A 30 -12.16 -2.93 0.95
N SER A 31 -11.83 -4.19 1.21
CA SER A 31 -12.78 -5.30 1.38
C SER A 31 -12.28 -6.31 2.43
N PRO A 32 -12.08 -5.89 3.70
CA PRO A 32 -11.63 -6.78 4.76
C PRO A 32 -12.64 -7.90 5.01
N GLU A 33 -12.16 -9.14 4.96
CA GLU A 33 -12.97 -10.36 5.15
C GLU A 33 -13.02 -10.83 6.61
N ILE A 34 -12.08 -10.36 7.42
CA ILE A 34 -12.04 -10.59 8.86
C ILE A 34 -11.98 -9.24 9.57
N SER A 35 -12.50 -9.20 10.79
CA SER A 35 -12.48 -7.98 11.60
C SER A 35 -11.05 -7.66 12.06
N ASP A 36 -10.76 -6.37 12.33
CA ASP A 36 -9.44 -5.93 12.84
C ASP A 36 -8.97 -6.77 14.05
N PRO A 37 -9.83 -7.11 15.05
CA PRO A 37 -9.43 -7.98 16.15
C PRO A 37 -9.07 -9.41 15.75
N GLU A 38 -9.67 -9.95 14.69
CA GLU A 38 -9.34 -11.29 14.18
C GLU A 38 -8.02 -11.25 13.40
N PHE A 39 -7.79 -10.18 12.64
CA PHE A 39 -6.52 -9.92 11.98
C PHE A 39 -5.39 -9.75 12.99
N ASP A 40 -5.59 -8.96 14.04
CA ASP A 40 -4.61 -8.73 15.10
C ASP A 40 -4.25 -10.03 15.82
N LYS A 41 -5.24 -10.87 16.13
CA LYS A 41 -5.01 -12.20 16.72
C LYS A 41 -4.20 -13.11 15.80
N MET A 42 -4.48 -13.08 14.51
CA MET A 42 -3.75 -13.86 13.52
C MET A 42 -2.29 -13.36 13.35
N VAL A 43 -2.07 -12.05 13.41
CA VAL A 43 -0.74 -11.44 13.41
C VAL A 43 0.03 -11.78 14.69
N GLU A 44 -0.63 -11.77 15.85
CA GLU A 44 -0.02 -12.20 17.12
C GLU A 44 0.36 -13.68 17.11
N ALA A 45 -0.50 -14.54 16.56
CA ALA A 45 -0.18 -15.95 16.36
C ALA A 45 1.05 -16.16 15.48
N LEU A 46 1.20 -15.33 14.44
CA LEU A 46 2.36 -15.36 13.57
C LEU A 46 3.62 -14.88 14.31
N ARG A 47 3.50 -13.81 15.12
CA ARG A 47 4.58 -13.32 15.99
C ARG A 47 5.06 -14.37 16.98
N GLU A 48 4.15 -15.15 17.56
CA GLU A 48 4.49 -16.23 18.50
C GLU A 48 5.19 -17.41 17.81
N ARG A 49 4.82 -17.73 16.56
CA ARG A 49 5.30 -18.92 15.84
C ARG A 49 6.53 -18.67 14.97
N ALA A 50 6.67 -17.48 14.40
CA ALA A 50 7.84 -17.05 13.63
C ALA A 50 8.11 -15.55 13.81
N PRO A 51 8.76 -15.16 14.91
CA PRO A 51 9.07 -13.76 15.19
C PRO A 51 9.94 -13.08 14.13
N ASP A 52 10.71 -13.85 13.35
CA ASP A 52 11.61 -13.39 12.28
C ASP A 52 10.96 -13.42 10.87
N SER A 53 9.64 -13.64 10.78
CA SER A 53 8.94 -13.72 9.49
C SER A 53 8.95 -12.38 8.75
N ALA A 54 9.40 -12.39 7.48
CA ALA A 54 9.36 -11.22 6.59
C ALA A 54 7.92 -10.73 6.31
N VAL A 55 6.91 -11.55 6.59
CA VAL A 55 5.49 -11.16 6.49
C VAL A 55 5.13 -10.13 7.55
N LEU A 56 5.67 -10.27 8.77
CA LEU A 56 5.45 -9.33 9.85
C LEU A 56 5.98 -7.94 9.50
N ASP A 57 7.02 -7.89 8.68
CA ASP A 57 7.57 -6.67 8.12
C ASP A 57 6.70 -6.11 6.99
N ALA A 58 5.82 -6.89 6.36
CA ALA A 58 4.98 -6.51 5.22
C ALA A 58 3.54 -6.02 5.59
N ILE A 59 3.20 -5.91 6.87
CA ILE A 59 1.86 -5.52 7.39
C ILE A 59 1.63 -4.00 7.42
N GLY A 60 0.73 -3.47 6.58
CA GLY A 60 0.41 -2.04 6.47
C GLY A 60 0.24 -1.55 5.02
N PRO A 61 -0.07 -0.25 4.83
CA PRO A 61 -0.33 0.33 3.51
C PRO A 61 0.91 0.37 2.58
N ALA A 62 2.13 0.37 3.11
CA ALA A 62 3.34 0.33 2.28
C ALA A 62 3.55 -1.07 1.65
N GLY A 63 3.14 -2.13 2.35
CA GLY A 63 3.20 -3.53 1.89
C GLY A 63 2.08 -3.85 0.91
N ALA A 64 1.06 -2.98 0.89
CA ALA A 64 -0.07 -2.99 0.00
C ALA A 64 0.16 -2.14 -1.28
N GLY A 65 1.17 -1.25 -1.29
CA GLY A 65 1.64 -0.53 -2.49
C GLY A 65 0.71 0.57 -3.01
N ILE A 66 0.22 1.45 -2.12
CA ILE A 66 -0.96 2.31 -2.35
C ILE A 66 -0.70 3.79 -2.72
N GLU A 67 0.50 4.36 -2.62
CA GLU A 67 0.67 5.78 -3.02
C GLU A 67 1.15 5.92 -4.47
N GLU A 68 0.22 6.20 -5.41
CA GLU A 68 0.56 6.59 -6.79
C GLU A 68 1.27 7.96 -6.77
N LEU A 69 2.56 7.96 -7.11
CA LEU A 69 3.38 9.17 -7.18
C LEU A 69 3.10 9.93 -8.48
N ASP A 70 3.05 11.26 -8.44
CA ASP A 70 2.79 12.10 -9.62
C ASP A 70 3.96 11.97 -10.62
N PRO A 71 3.77 11.45 -11.85
CA PRO A 71 4.86 11.24 -12.79
C PRO A 71 5.55 12.54 -13.26
N SER A 72 4.94 13.71 -13.02
CA SER A 72 5.50 15.01 -13.38
C SER A 72 6.48 15.59 -12.37
N LEU A 73 6.57 15.01 -11.15
CA LEU A 73 7.47 15.44 -10.10
C LEU A 73 8.67 14.50 -9.96
N GLU A 74 9.87 15.09 -9.81
CA GLU A 74 11.12 14.38 -9.51
C GLU A 74 10.97 13.54 -8.23
N LYS A 75 11.62 12.37 -8.21
CA LYS A 75 11.53 11.42 -7.11
C LYS A 75 12.71 11.54 -6.16
N CYS A 76 12.44 11.47 -4.86
CA CYS A 76 13.44 11.56 -3.81
C CYS A 76 13.40 10.30 -2.94
N PRO A 77 14.46 9.47 -2.94
CA PRO A 77 14.53 8.34 -2.03
C PRO A 77 14.69 8.82 -0.57
N HIS A 78 14.08 8.07 0.35
CA HIS A 78 14.18 8.25 1.79
C HIS A 78 15.05 7.17 2.40
N ASP A 79 16.15 7.58 3.03
CA ASP A 79 17.04 6.69 3.79
C ASP A 79 17.44 7.37 5.11
N PRO A 80 16.93 6.91 6.27
CA PRO A 80 16.02 5.78 6.45
C PRO A 80 14.61 6.03 5.85
N PRO A 81 13.78 4.99 5.64
CA PRO A 81 12.41 5.16 5.16
C PRO A 81 11.54 6.06 6.06
N MET A 82 10.53 6.73 5.47
CA MET A 82 9.47 7.44 6.17
C MET A 82 8.27 6.53 6.40
N LEU A 83 8.29 5.80 7.51
CA LEU A 83 7.28 4.80 7.85
C LEU A 83 5.95 5.42 8.31
N SER A 84 4.88 4.62 8.28
CA SER A 84 3.61 4.96 8.94
C SER A 84 3.67 4.61 10.42
N LEU A 85 2.68 5.02 11.21
CA LEU A 85 2.53 4.59 12.60
C LEU A 85 1.58 3.39 12.69
N ASP A 86 1.85 2.48 13.62
CA ASP A 86 0.85 1.51 14.07
C ASP A 86 -0.31 2.25 14.75
N LYS A 87 -1.50 1.63 14.82
CA LYS A 87 -2.71 2.29 15.30
C LYS A 87 -3.37 1.48 16.40
N CYS A 88 -3.87 2.15 17.42
CA CYS A 88 -4.80 1.56 18.38
C CYS A 88 -6.08 2.41 18.49
N TYR A 89 -7.14 1.75 18.97
CA TYR A 89 -8.46 2.34 19.20
C TYR A 89 -8.97 2.08 20.62
N ASP A 90 -8.19 1.40 21.45
CA ASP A 90 -8.49 1.03 22.82
C ASP A 90 -7.27 1.19 23.73
N GLU A 91 -7.52 1.52 24.99
CA GLU A 91 -6.51 1.73 26.02
C GLU A 91 -5.69 0.46 26.29
N ALA A 92 -6.32 -0.72 26.29
CA ALA A 92 -5.63 -1.96 26.62
C ALA A 92 -4.49 -2.28 25.63
N THR A 93 -4.69 -1.97 24.33
CA THR A 93 -3.65 -2.07 23.32
C THR A 93 -2.51 -1.07 23.54
N LEU A 94 -2.83 0.16 23.97
CA LEU A 94 -1.83 1.18 24.29
C LEU A 94 -0.97 0.77 25.50
N VAL A 95 -1.59 0.21 26.55
CA VAL A 95 -0.89 -0.32 27.73
C VAL A 95 0.09 -1.44 27.34
N ARG A 96 -0.36 -2.44 26.55
CA ARG A 96 0.52 -3.51 26.04
C ARG A 96 1.67 -3.00 25.18
N TRP A 97 1.49 -1.87 24.50
CA TRP A 97 2.57 -1.24 23.75
C TRP A 97 3.60 -0.60 24.69
N PHE A 98 3.15 0.11 25.72
CA PHE A 98 4.03 0.78 26.70
C PHE A 98 4.86 -0.23 27.51
N GLU A 99 4.31 -1.40 27.84
CA GLU A 99 5.01 -2.49 28.55
C GLU A 99 6.24 -3.06 27.80
N LYS A 100 6.44 -2.70 26.53
CA LYS A 100 7.56 -3.21 25.70
C LYS A 100 8.90 -2.51 25.97
N PHE A 101 8.90 -1.37 26.66
CA PHE A 101 10.10 -0.59 26.96
C PHE A 101 10.11 -0.05 28.38
N GLU A 102 11.30 0.36 28.82
CA GLU A 102 11.48 1.01 30.12
C GLU A 102 11.54 2.54 29.96
N GLY A 103 10.97 3.26 30.93
CA GLY A 103 10.96 4.72 30.98
C GLY A 103 9.66 5.35 30.50
N ALA A 104 9.73 6.65 30.20
CA ALA A 104 8.57 7.46 29.85
C ALA A 104 8.23 7.38 28.35
N ALA A 105 6.98 7.72 28.02
CA ALA A 105 6.57 8.02 26.66
C ALA A 105 6.40 9.53 26.47
N ILE A 106 6.65 10.01 25.26
CA ILE A 106 6.28 11.35 24.86
C ILE A 106 5.02 11.28 24.00
N THR A 107 4.07 12.18 24.26
CA THR A 107 2.82 12.29 23.51
C THR A 107 2.79 13.57 22.70
N THR A 108 2.22 13.50 21.51
CA THR A 108 1.94 14.68 20.67
C THR A 108 0.58 14.52 20.00
N PRO A 109 -0.19 15.60 19.76
CA PRO A 109 -1.36 15.52 18.91
C PRO A 109 -0.98 14.96 17.54
N LYS A 110 -1.78 14.02 17.02
CA LYS A 110 -1.57 13.48 15.69
C LYS A 110 -2.12 14.48 14.67
N ILE A 111 -1.23 15.30 14.12
CA ILE A 111 -1.57 16.36 13.17
C ILE A 111 -2.09 15.71 11.88
N ASP A 112 -3.21 16.24 11.35
CA ASP A 112 -3.82 15.76 10.12
C ASP A 112 -3.40 16.67 8.95
N GLY A 113 -2.26 16.34 8.33
CA GLY A 113 -1.67 17.14 7.26
C GLY A 113 -0.97 16.29 6.20
N VAL A 114 0.19 16.77 5.76
CA VAL A 114 1.03 16.10 4.77
C VAL A 114 2.45 15.94 5.31
N ALA A 115 2.83 14.71 5.60
CA ALA A 115 4.18 14.36 5.99
C ALA A 115 5.21 14.81 4.93
N ALA A 116 6.21 15.55 5.37
CA ALA A 116 7.30 16.06 4.55
C ALA A 116 8.65 15.92 5.25
N SER A 117 9.69 15.76 4.45
CA SER A 117 11.09 15.69 4.84
C SER A 117 11.81 16.95 4.33
N ILE A 118 12.53 17.65 5.22
CA ILE A 118 13.26 18.90 4.96
C ILE A 118 14.75 18.65 5.22
N ARG A 119 15.57 18.74 4.18
CA ARG A 119 17.01 18.47 4.24
C ARG A 119 17.84 19.74 4.19
N TYR A 120 18.88 19.76 5.01
CA TYR A 120 19.89 20.81 5.08
C TYR A 120 21.26 20.26 4.66
N ASP A 121 22.02 21.07 3.93
CA ASP A 121 23.33 20.67 3.42
C ASP A 121 24.42 20.65 4.52
N SER A 122 25.66 20.35 4.14
CA SER A 122 26.82 20.32 5.05
C SER A 122 27.17 21.68 5.68
N LYS A 123 26.56 22.77 5.23
CA LYS A 123 26.66 24.11 5.82
C LYS A 123 25.39 24.51 6.57
N GLY A 124 24.47 23.57 6.78
CA GLY A 124 23.19 23.78 7.44
C GLY A 124 22.21 24.60 6.61
N ARG A 125 22.33 24.69 5.28
CA ARG A 125 21.40 25.49 4.44
C ARG A 125 20.30 24.59 3.87
N PHE A 126 19.05 25.08 3.90
CA PHE A 126 17.92 24.35 3.32
C PHE A 126 18.14 24.07 1.83
N CYS A 127 18.17 22.78 1.46
CA CYS A 127 18.58 22.35 0.13
C CYS A 127 17.53 21.50 -0.59
N LEU A 128 16.72 20.71 0.13
CA LEU A 128 15.73 19.82 -0.48
C LEU A 128 14.53 19.60 0.43
N ALA A 129 13.32 19.58 -0.13
CA ALA A 129 12.15 19.06 0.54
C ALA A 129 11.45 17.98 -0.30
N ALA A 130 10.92 16.96 0.35
CA ALA A 130 10.19 15.88 -0.32
C ALA A 130 8.95 15.44 0.47
N THR A 131 7.92 15.00 -0.25
CA THR A 131 6.74 14.34 0.36
C THR A 131 7.12 12.96 0.89
N ARG A 132 6.26 12.38 1.73
CA ARG A 132 6.42 10.97 2.16
C ARG A 132 6.41 9.98 0.99
N GLY A 133 5.38 10.04 0.14
CA GLY A 133 5.10 9.17 -1.02
C GLY A 133 5.49 7.69 -0.84
N ASN A 134 4.64 6.72 -0.64
CA ASN A 134 4.95 5.30 -0.36
C ASN A 134 5.92 4.97 0.81
N GLY A 135 6.62 5.95 1.38
CA GLY A 135 7.54 5.83 2.52
C GLY A 135 9.00 5.58 2.14
N VAL A 136 9.29 5.04 0.95
CA VAL A 136 10.66 4.83 0.45
C VAL A 136 11.01 5.86 -0.63
N LEU A 137 10.03 6.33 -1.39
CA LEU A 137 10.25 7.20 -2.54
C LEU A 137 9.23 8.36 -2.56
N GLY A 138 9.65 9.52 -2.06
CA GLY A 138 8.88 10.76 -2.09
C GLY A 138 8.93 11.51 -3.41
N GLU A 139 8.20 12.62 -3.48
CA GLU A 139 8.24 13.60 -4.57
C GLU A 139 8.92 14.87 -4.10
N VAL A 140 9.80 15.43 -4.93
CA VAL A 140 10.50 16.70 -4.62
C VAL A 140 9.52 17.86 -4.66
N ILE A 141 9.44 18.60 -3.55
CA ILE A 141 8.58 19.78 -3.35
C ILE A 141 9.37 20.99 -2.83
N THR A 142 10.69 21.00 -3.03
CA THR A 142 11.62 22.02 -2.51
C THR A 142 11.16 23.45 -2.75
N GLU A 143 10.81 23.79 -4.00
CA GLU A 143 10.45 25.16 -4.36
C GLU A 143 9.11 25.58 -3.74
N ASN A 144 8.13 24.68 -3.68
CA ASN A 144 6.85 24.93 -3.01
C ASN A 144 7.05 25.17 -1.51
N VAL A 145 7.89 24.35 -0.89
CA VAL A 145 8.19 24.41 0.54
C VAL A 145 8.95 25.68 0.93
N ARG A 146 9.68 26.33 0.02
CA ARG A 146 10.30 27.65 0.30
C ARG A 146 9.30 28.74 0.69
N HIS A 147 8.03 28.56 0.35
CA HIS A 147 6.97 29.54 0.56
C HIS A 147 6.07 29.22 1.75
N ILE A 148 6.35 28.15 2.51
CA ILE A 148 5.59 27.80 3.71
C ILE A 148 6.09 28.66 4.89
N VAL A 149 5.22 28.86 5.88
CA VAL A 149 5.49 29.73 7.03
C VAL A 149 6.38 29.02 8.05
N GLY A 150 7.29 29.79 8.65
CA GLY A 150 8.05 29.35 9.83
C GLY A 150 9.19 28.36 9.55
N LEU A 151 9.51 28.05 8.29
CA LEU A 151 10.60 27.13 7.97
C LEU A 151 11.97 27.82 8.04
N PRO A 152 12.92 27.36 8.87
CA PRO A 152 14.28 27.88 8.90
C PRO A 152 14.97 27.70 7.53
N THR A 153 15.63 28.74 7.03
CA THR A 153 16.44 28.62 5.79
C THR A 153 17.86 28.16 6.06
N GLN A 154 18.30 28.27 7.31
CA GLN A 154 19.61 27.85 7.79
C GLN A 154 19.50 27.34 9.23
N VAL A 155 20.24 26.27 9.54
CA VAL A 155 20.39 25.66 10.86
C VAL A 155 21.88 25.54 11.19
N ASP A 156 22.20 25.29 12.46
CA ASP A 156 23.56 25.12 12.96
C ASP A 156 24.08 23.66 12.82
N VAL A 157 23.18 22.70 12.55
CA VAL A 157 23.52 21.29 12.36
C VAL A 157 23.72 20.94 10.87
N PRO A 158 24.89 20.43 10.47
CA PRO A 158 25.14 20.04 9.08
C PRO A 158 24.49 18.70 8.74
N ASN A 159 24.09 18.52 7.47
CA ASN A 159 23.50 17.28 6.95
C ASN A 159 22.28 16.78 7.75
N LEU A 160 21.46 17.72 8.22
CA LEU A 160 20.26 17.44 8.99
C LEU A 160 19.08 17.13 8.06
N GLU A 161 18.32 16.08 8.36
CA GLU A 161 16.99 15.87 7.79
C GLU A 161 15.95 16.02 8.89
N VAL A 162 15.03 16.98 8.75
CA VAL A 162 13.92 17.23 9.67
C VAL A 162 12.63 16.68 9.06
N ARG A 163 11.92 15.85 9.82
CA ARG A 163 10.63 15.28 9.42
C ARG A 163 9.51 15.92 10.22
N GLY A 164 8.41 16.16 9.53
CA GLY A 164 7.29 16.88 10.11
C GLY A 164 6.05 16.79 9.27
N GLU A 165 5.00 17.46 9.74
CA GLU A 165 3.70 17.52 9.08
C GLU A 165 3.47 18.94 8.57
N ALA A 166 3.34 19.11 7.26
CA ALA A 166 2.85 20.35 6.68
C ALA A 166 1.32 20.40 6.84
N TYR A 167 0.78 21.51 7.32
CA TYR A 167 -0.66 21.66 7.57
C TYR A 167 -1.13 23.08 7.30
N MET A 168 -2.43 23.24 7.10
CA MET A 168 -3.10 24.53 6.98
C MET A 168 -3.86 24.83 8.27
N PRO A 169 -3.71 26.03 8.86
CA PRO A 169 -4.52 26.43 10.01
C PRO A 169 -6.01 26.39 9.69
N ILE A 170 -6.82 25.88 10.63
CA ILE A 170 -8.28 25.79 10.48
C ILE A 170 -8.89 27.17 10.24
N SER A 171 -8.38 28.22 10.88
CA SER A 171 -8.88 29.59 10.69
C SER A 171 -8.71 30.06 9.25
N VAL A 172 -7.54 29.81 8.64
CA VAL A 172 -7.25 30.14 7.24
C VAL A 172 -8.18 29.37 6.32
N PHE A 173 -8.33 28.06 6.56
CA PHE A 173 -9.22 27.22 5.77
C PHE A 173 -10.68 27.69 5.85
N ASP A 174 -11.17 27.95 7.06
CA ASP A 174 -12.55 28.37 7.31
C ASP A 174 -12.86 29.74 6.71
N GLU A 175 -11.91 30.67 6.74
CA GLU A 175 -12.09 32.02 6.21
C GLU A 175 -12.04 32.06 4.67
N HIS A 176 -11.15 31.27 4.04
CA HIS A 176 -10.82 31.45 2.62
C HIS A 176 -11.19 30.28 1.71
N PHE A 177 -11.34 29.06 2.24
CA PHE A 177 -11.33 27.85 1.40
C PHE A 177 -12.47 26.86 1.65
N LYS A 178 -13.18 26.95 2.78
CA LYS A 178 -14.23 26.03 3.21
C LYS A 178 -15.38 25.85 2.22
N GLU A 179 -15.72 26.88 1.47
CA GLU A 179 -16.79 26.83 0.45
C GLU A 179 -16.38 26.04 -0.80
N ALA A 180 -15.07 25.92 -1.07
CA ALA A 180 -14.55 25.31 -2.30
C ALA A 180 -13.86 23.96 -2.08
N TYR A 181 -13.45 23.65 -0.85
CA TYR A 181 -12.65 22.47 -0.52
C TYR A 181 -13.23 21.71 0.67
N LEU A 182 -13.03 20.39 0.68
CA LEU A 182 -13.62 19.49 1.70
C LEU A 182 -12.78 19.38 2.97
N SER A 183 -11.44 19.49 2.88
CA SER A 183 -10.56 19.42 4.04
C SER A 183 -9.28 20.26 3.88
N PRO A 184 -8.77 20.85 4.98
CA PRO A 184 -7.47 21.51 5.04
C PRO A 184 -6.32 20.61 4.56
N ARG A 185 -6.34 19.32 4.93
CA ARG A 185 -5.32 18.35 4.52
C ARG A 185 -5.21 18.20 3.01
N ASN A 186 -6.35 17.99 2.33
CA ASN A 186 -6.37 17.80 0.88
C ASN A 186 -5.90 19.06 0.16
N LEU A 187 -6.28 20.23 0.68
CA LEU A 187 -5.84 21.50 0.14
C LEU A 187 -4.33 21.70 0.32
N THR A 188 -3.79 21.35 1.48
CA THR A 188 -2.35 21.38 1.76
C THR A 188 -1.58 20.48 0.79
N ALA A 189 -2.04 19.25 0.57
CA ALA A 189 -1.41 18.31 -0.36
C ALA A 189 -1.39 18.83 -1.80
N GLY A 190 -2.50 19.42 -2.25
CA GLY A 190 -2.58 20.03 -3.59
C GLY A 190 -1.71 21.27 -3.72
N ALA A 191 -1.68 22.12 -2.71
CA ALA A 191 -0.90 23.36 -2.70
C ALA A 191 0.62 23.09 -2.78
N LEU A 192 1.12 22.11 -2.02
CA LEU A 192 2.53 21.70 -2.05
C LEU A 192 2.99 21.12 -3.41
N LYS A 193 2.06 20.83 -4.31
CA LYS A 193 2.33 20.29 -5.66
C LYS A 193 1.95 21.24 -6.79
N LEU A 194 1.72 22.52 -6.49
CA LEU A 194 1.41 23.53 -7.51
C LEU A 194 2.60 23.73 -8.46
N LYS A 195 2.31 23.80 -9.76
CA LYS A 195 3.32 24.06 -10.81
C LYS A 195 4.00 25.43 -10.69
N ASP A 196 3.30 26.40 -10.13
CA ASP A 196 3.84 27.72 -9.81
C ASP A 196 4.03 27.80 -8.29
N PRO A 197 5.27 27.67 -7.79
CA PRO A 197 5.56 27.64 -6.35
C PRO A 197 5.17 28.92 -5.62
N THR A 198 5.20 30.07 -6.31
CA THR A 198 4.94 31.38 -5.68
C THR A 198 3.51 31.50 -5.13
N ARG A 199 2.59 30.70 -5.67
CA ARG A 199 1.19 30.64 -5.22
C ARG A 199 1.02 29.97 -3.87
N VAL A 200 1.98 29.16 -3.42
CA VAL A 200 1.92 28.45 -2.14
C VAL A 200 1.81 29.42 -0.96
N ALA A 201 2.45 30.58 -1.07
CA ALA A 201 2.38 31.63 -0.04
C ALA A 201 0.94 32.11 0.24
N GLY A 202 0.02 31.97 -0.71
CA GLY A 202 -1.39 32.33 -0.54
C GLY A 202 -2.23 31.30 0.23
N TYR A 203 -1.65 30.15 0.59
CA TYR A 203 -2.34 29.08 1.34
C TYR A 203 -1.97 29.04 2.82
N ASP A 204 -1.02 29.88 3.26
CA ASP A 204 -0.59 30.00 4.66
C ASP A 204 -0.32 28.63 5.31
N ILE A 205 0.51 27.82 4.64
CA ILE A 205 0.85 26.46 5.10
C ILE A 205 1.96 26.57 6.13
N HIS A 206 1.78 25.88 7.25
CA HIS A 206 2.73 25.76 8.35
C HIS A 206 3.36 24.36 8.37
N PHE A 207 4.39 24.18 9.20
CA PHE A 207 5.09 22.91 9.35
C PHE A 207 5.46 22.66 10.81
N PHE A 208 4.95 21.56 11.37
CA PHE A 208 5.38 21.06 12.67
C PHE A 208 6.49 20.02 12.49
N ALA A 209 7.67 20.28 13.03
CA ALA A 209 8.74 19.28 13.14
C ALA A 209 8.44 18.31 14.29
N TYR A 210 8.60 17.00 14.03
CA TYR A 210 8.37 15.95 15.03
C TYR A 210 9.50 14.91 15.10
N ASP A 211 10.47 14.94 14.19
CA ASP A 211 11.62 14.03 14.17
C ASP A 211 12.79 14.62 13.37
N ALA A 212 14.00 14.10 13.60
CA ALA A 212 15.24 14.58 13.03
C ALA A 212 16.28 13.45 12.86
N ILE A 213 16.88 13.36 11.68
CA ILE A 213 17.98 12.47 11.35
C ILE A 213 19.26 13.29 11.21
N GLY A 214 20.35 12.78 11.80
CA GLY A 214 21.63 13.49 11.86
C GLY A 214 21.81 14.33 13.14
N LEU A 215 20.87 14.24 14.07
CA LEU A 215 20.97 14.85 15.40
C LEU A 215 21.38 13.79 16.43
N ASP A 216 22.41 14.09 17.22
CA ASP A 216 22.88 13.24 18.33
C ASP A 216 22.20 13.68 19.63
N VAL A 217 21.20 12.91 20.06
CA VAL A 217 20.35 13.17 21.23
C VAL A 217 20.00 11.85 21.92
N SER A 218 19.74 11.91 23.22
CA SER A 218 19.42 10.71 24.02
C SER A 218 17.91 10.47 24.15
N THR A 219 17.09 11.53 23.98
CA THR A 219 15.63 11.43 24.10
C THR A 219 14.87 12.18 23.00
N GLU A 220 13.60 11.80 22.76
CA GLU A 220 12.68 12.54 21.90
C GLU A 220 12.41 13.94 22.44
N SER A 221 12.29 14.09 23.76
CA SER A 221 12.12 15.39 24.40
C SER A 221 13.28 16.33 24.05
N GLU A 222 14.53 15.87 24.19
CA GLU A 222 15.72 16.63 23.79
C GLU A 222 15.72 16.92 22.29
N LYS A 223 15.29 15.96 21.46
CA LYS A 223 15.17 16.14 20.00
C LYS A 223 14.24 17.31 19.65
N LEU A 224 13.05 17.36 20.25
CA LEU A 224 12.08 18.43 20.04
C LEU A 224 12.60 19.77 20.55
N GLU A 225 13.25 19.81 21.71
CA GLU A 225 13.89 21.02 22.24
C GLU A 225 14.97 21.57 21.29
N ARG A 226 15.79 20.68 20.71
CA ARG A 226 16.81 21.06 19.72
C ARG A 226 16.20 21.56 18.42
N LEU A 227 15.12 20.95 17.94
CA LEU A 227 14.36 21.43 16.78
C LEU A 227 13.77 22.82 17.03
N ALA A 228 13.16 23.05 18.20
CA ALA A 228 12.64 24.35 18.59
C ALA A 228 13.76 25.40 18.68
N ALA A 229 14.92 25.05 19.25
CA ALA A 229 16.08 25.95 19.33
C ALA A 229 16.65 26.32 17.96
N MET A 230 16.50 25.46 16.95
CA MET A 230 16.85 25.73 15.54
C MET A 230 15.80 26.59 14.81
N GLY A 231 14.69 26.94 15.47
CA GLY A 231 13.64 27.82 14.94
C GLY A 231 12.49 27.09 14.26
N PHE A 232 12.39 25.76 14.39
CA PHE A 232 11.21 25.03 13.93
C PHE A 232 10.05 25.18 14.91
N GLU A 233 8.84 25.21 14.39
CA GLU A 233 7.64 24.99 15.19
C GLU A 233 7.54 23.48 15.49
N THR A 234 7.33 23.12 16.76
CA THR A 234 7.18 21.72 17.20
C THR A 234 5.79 21.50 17.75
N ALA A 235 5.21 20.33 17.50
CA ALA A 235 3.91 19.97 18.07
C ALA A 235 3.97 20.04 19.61
N PRO A 236 2.90 20.47 20.30
CA PRO A 236 2.84 20.40 21.76
C PRO A 236 3.12 18.96 22.22
N ALA A 237 4.14 18.81 23.04
CA ALA A 237 4.59 17.52 23.53
C ALA A 237 4.47 17.42 25.04
N GLU A 238 4.06 16.26 25.53
CA GLU A 238 3.94 15.97 26.96
C GLU A 238 4.65 14.64 27.27
N LEU A 239 5.59 14.68 28.22
CA LEU A 239 6.25 13.49 28.73
C LEU A 239 5.34 12.86 29.79
N ILE A 240 5.06 11.56 29.64
CA ILE A 240 4.14 10.81 30.49
C ILE A 240 4.78 9.52 30.99
N GLU A 241 4.41 9.17 32.22
CA GLU A 241 4.74 7.90 32.83
C GLU A 241 3.59 6.89 32.62
N HIS A 242 3.81 5.63 32.99
CA HIS A 242 2.92 4.50 32.70
C HIS A 242 1.43 4.73 33.05
N ASP A 243 1.14 5.38 34.18
CA ASP A 243 -0.23 5.49 34.71
C ASP A 243 -1.08 6.60 34.05
N ASP A 244 -0.52 7.38 33.12
CA ASP A 244 -1.14 8.59 32.55
C ASP A 244 -1.51 8.44 31.06
N LEU A 245 -1.52 7.22 30.52
CA LEU A 245 -1.71 6.97 29.09
C LEU A 245 -3.08 7.46 28.57
N GLN A 246 -4.17 7.06 29.23
CA GLN A 246 -5.54 7.44 28.84
C GLN A 246 -5.84 8.90 29.19
N GLU A 247 -5.35 9.37 30.34
CA GLU A 247 -5.54 10.76 30.75
C GLU A 247 -4.85 11.73 29.78
N ALA A 248 -3.67 11.39 29.25
CA ALA A 248 -3.01 12.16 28.19
C ALA A 248 -3.84 12.21 26.90
N PHE A 249 -4.46 11.09 26.51
CA PHE A 249 -5.37 11.04 25.38
C PHE A 249 -6.58 11.97 25.59
N ASP A 250 -7.20 11.91 26.77
CA ASP A 250 -8.37 12.69 27.14
C ASP A 250 -8.05 14.20 27.18
N ARG A 251 -6.85 14.59 27.63
CA ARG A 251 -6.38 15.98 27.59
C ARG A 251 -6.31 16.54 26.17
N VAL A 252 -5.82 15.75 25.22
CA VAL A 252 -5.79 16.18 23.80
C VAL A 252 -7.19 16.17 23.21
N ALA A 253 -8.00 15.14 23.50
CA ALA A 253 -9.39 15.04 23.04
C ALA A 253 -10.23 16.24 23.48
N ALA A 254 -10.11 16.66 24.74
CA ALA A 254 -10.82 17.81 25.29
C ALA A 254 -10.43 19.14 24.63
N LYS A 255 -9.18 19.27 24.16
CA LYS A 255 -8.66 20.47 23.50
C LYS A 255 -8.86 20.45 21.98
N ARG A 256 -9.26 19.31 21.39
CA ARG A 256 -9.35 19.09 19.93
C ARG A 256 -10.05 20.24 19.18
N SER A 257 -11.20 20.71 19.67
CA SER A 257 -11.99 21.77 19.03
C SER A 257 -11.37 23.17 19.12
N SER A 258 -10.38 23.36 19.99
CA SER A 258 -9.68 24.63 20.21
C SER A 258 -8.31 24.71 19.54
N LEU A 259 -7.82 23.61 18.96
CA LEU A 259 -6.54 23.60 18.25
C LEU A 259 -6.66 24.38 16.93
N ALA A 260 -5.57 25.04 16.55
CA ALA A 260 -5.50 25.80 15.30
C ALA A 260 -5.38 24.90 14.05
N TYR A 261 -5.36 23.58 14.22
CA TYR A 261 -5.11 22.59 13.17
C TYR A 261 -5.96 21.33 13.39
N GLU A 262 -6.21 20.59 12.31
CA GLU A 262 -6.93 19.31 12.40
C GLU A 262 -6.04 18.25 13.06
N THR A 263 -6.66 17.43 13.90
CA THR A 263 -6.01 16.29 14.55
C THR A 263 -6.96 15.09 14.59
N ASP A 264 -6.38 13.91 14.37
CA ASP A 264 -7.10 12.64 14.25
C ASP A 264 -6.72 11.62 15.33
N GLY A 265 -5.99 12.04 16.37
CA GLY A 265 -5.63 11.22 17.52
C GLY A 265 -4.44 11.78 18.29
N VAL A 266 -3.75 10.90 19.01
CA VAL A 266 -2.51 11.19 19.75
C VAL A 266 -1.44 10.20 19.33
N VAL A 267 -0.22 10.68 19.08
CA VAL A 267 0.96 9.83 18.85
C VAL A 267 1.70 9.68 20.16
N TYR A 268 2.00 8.45 20.52
CA TYR A 268 2.85 8.07 21.64
C TYR A 268 4.16 7.53 21.07
N LYS A 269 5.29 7.95 21.63
CA LYS A 269 6.62 7.39 21.32
C LYS A 269 7.37 7.08 22.61
N ALA A 270 8.19 6.03 22.63
CA ALA A 270 9.18 5.85 23.69
C ALA A 270 10.14 7.06 23.69
N ASP A 271 10.30 7.72 24.84
CA ASP A 271 11.13 8.94 24.92
C ASP A 271 12.62 8.62 24.75
N SER A 272 13.08 7.47 25.27
CA SER A 272 14.48 7.04 25.15
C SER A 272 14.85 6.58 23.74
N ILE A 273 15.84 7.23 23.10
CA ILE A 273 16.35 6.83 21.78
C ILE A 273 17.00 5.44 21.82
N ALA A 274 17.62 5.06 22.94
CA ALA A 274 18.19 3.73 23.11
C ALA A 274 17.11 2.63 23.04
N GLU A 275 15.94 2.89 23.65
CA GLU A 275 14.79 1.99 23.57
C GLU A 275 14.19 1.95 22.18
N GLN A 276 14.15 3.08 21.47
CA GLN A 276 13.73 3.10 20.06
C GLN A 276 14.62 2.23 19.17
N VAL A 277 15.94 2.32 19.36
CA VAL A 277 16.91 1.48 18.63
C VAL A 277 16.75 0.00 18.99
N ARG A 278 16.55 -0.31 20.28
CA ARG A 278 16.34 -1.68 20.76
C ARG A 278 15.06 -2.30 20.20
N LEU A 279 13.96 -1.55 20.20
CA LEU A 279 12.67 -1.99 19.67
C LEU A 279 12.67 -2.07 18.15
N GLY A 280 13.38 -1.17 17.48
CA GLY A 280 13.45 -1.11 16.02
C GLY A 280 12.10 -0.80 15.38
N HIS A 281 11.92 -1.30 14.16
CA HIS A 281 10.74 -1.08 13.33
C HIS A 281 10.38 -2.37 12.57
N THR A 282 9.12 -2.48 12.16
CA THR A 282 8.70 -3.37 11.07
C THR A 282 8.92 -2.65 9.74
N ALA A 283 8.72 -3.27 8.57
CA ALA A 283 8.81 -2.51 7.32
C ALA A 283 7.65 -1.52 7.07
N HIS A 284 6.67 -1.40 7.98
CA HIS A 284 5.59 -0.39 7.87
C HIS A 284 5.58 0.64 8.97
N HIS A 285 6.02 0.29 10.18
CA HIS A 285 5.92 1.16 11.34
C HIS A 285 7.01 0.93 12.40
N PRO A 286 7.44 1.98 13.11
CA PRO A 286 8.30 1.84 14.27
C PRO A 286 7.58 1.10 15.40
N ARG A 287 8.27 0.16 16.07
CA ARG A 287 7.70 -0.55 17.23
C ARG A 287 7.65 0.32 18.48
N TYR A 288 8.47 1.37 18.50
CA TYR A 288 8.58 2.35 19.57
C TYR A 288 7.59 3.51 19.46
N ALA A 289 6.64 3.49 18.51
CA ALA A 289 5.62 4.53 18.41
C ALA A 289 4.27 3.97 17.96
N ILE A 290 3.19 4.53 18.50
CA ILE A 290 1.82 4.11 18.20
C ILE A 290 0.89 5.34 18.13
N ALA A 291 -0.08 5.30 17.22
CA ALA A 291 -1.12 6.32 17.10
C ALA A 291 -2.41 5.85 17.75
N TYR A 292 -2.78 6.42 18.90
CA TYR A 292 -4.10 6.24 19.46
C TYR A 292 -5.08 7.17 18.74
N LYS A 293 -5.91 6.60 17.87
CA LYS A 293 -6.88 7.35 17.07
C LYS A 293 -8.10 7.75 17.90
N PHE A 294 -8.65 8.93 17.62
CA PHE A 294 -10.03 9.19 18.02
C PHE A 294 -10.92 8.12 17.37
N GLN A 295 -11.82 7.51 18.14
CA GLN A 295 -12.77 6.59 17.56
C GLN A 295 -13.52 7.31 16.43
N GLY A 296 -13.57 6.67 15.26
CA GLY A 296 -13.98 7.28 13.99
C GLY A 296 -15.30 8.02 14.13
N ASP A 297 -15.54 9.05 13.32
CA ASP A 297 -16.72 9.89 13.50
C ASP A 297 -17.97 9.05 13.41
N VAL A 298 -18.58 8.93 14.57
CA VAL A 298 -19.84 8.26 14.74
C VAL A 298 -20.90 9.32 14.51
N GLY A 299 -21.79 9.05 13.56
CA GLY A 299 -22.97 9.87 13.35
C GLY A 299 -24.18 8.97 13.24
N ASP A 300 -25.26 9.36 13.90
CA ASP A 300 -26.54 8.76 13.70
C ASP A 300 -27.31 9.43 12.56
N SER A 301 -28.08 8.64 11.83
CA SER A 301 -29.02 9.13 10.82
C SER A 301 -30.22 8.19 10.74
N VAL A 302 -31.15 8.48 9.83
CA VAL A 302 -32.32 7.64 9.57
C VAL A 302 -32.14 6.90 8.26
N LEU A 303 -32.25 5.57 8.27
CA LEU A 303 -32.26 4.75 7.06
C LEU A 303 -33.58 4.95 6.31
N ARG A 304 -33.55 5.57 5.14
CA ARG A 304 -34.75 5.89 4.34
C ARG A 304 -35.07 4.83 3.31
N GLU A 305 -34.04 4.31 2.65
CA GLU A 305 -34.19 3.38 1.54
C GLU A 305 -33.02 2.39 1.53
N VAL A 306 -33.22 1.23 0.91
CA VAL A 306 -32.13 0.33 0.55
C VAL A 306 -32.09 0.21 -0.97
N HIS A 307 -31.01 0.70 -1.56
CA HIS A 307 -30.71 0.56 -2.98
C HIS A 307 -29.95 -0.73 -3.22
N TRP A 308 -30.37 -1.48 -4.24
CA TRP A 308 -29.74 -2.73 -4.63
C TRP A 308 -28.84 -2.49 -5.85
N SER A 309 -27.54 -2.71 -5.70
CA SER A 309 -26.55 -2.42 -6.74
C SER A 309 -25.97 -3.72 -7.31
N VAL A 310 -26.11 -3.92 -8.62
CA VAL A 310 -25.51 -5.06 -9.33
C VAL A 310 -24.02 -4.80 -9.52
N SER A 311 -23.16 -5.62 -8.94
CA SER A 311 -21.71 -5.54 -9.10
C SER A 311 -21.24 -6.15 -10.43
N ARG A 312 -19.93 -6.06 -10.67
CA ARG A 312 -19.28 -6.58 -11.88
C ARG A 312 -19.34 -8.11 -12.01
N THR A 313 -19.44 -8.82 -10.89
CA THR A 313 -19.61 -10.28 -10.83
C THR A 313 -21.08 -10.70 -10.93
N GLY A 314 -22.01 -9.75 -11.05
CA GLY A 314 -23.44 -9.97 -11.01
C GLY A 314 -24.03 -10.07 -9.60
N ALA A 315 -23.20 -9.99 -8.55
CA ALA A 315 -23.67 -9.95 -7.17
C ALA A 315 -24.46 -8.67 -6.90
N ILE A 316 -25.65 -8.79 -6.30
CA ILE A 316 -26.55 -7.69 -6.00
C ILE A 316 -26.37 -7.32 -4.53
N ASN A 317 -25.78 -6.16 -4.27
CA ASN A 317 -25.37 -5.74 -2.92
C ASN A 317 -26.31 -4.65 -2.36
N PRO A 318 -26.64 -4.72 -1.06
CA PRO A 318 -27.47 -3.70 -0.40
C PRO A 318 -26.67 -2.45 -0.05
N VAL A 319 -27.23 -1.28 -0.37
CA VAL A 319 -26.68 0.04 -0.04
C VAL A 319 -27.75 0.86 0.64
N GLY A 320 -27.53 1.24 1.90
CA GLY A 320 -28.48 2.07 2.65
C GLY A 320 -28.41 3.51 2.17
N ILE A 321 -29.57 4.12 1.94
CA ILE A 321 -29.74 5.56 1.72
C ILE A 321 -30.23 6.15 3.03
N VAL A 322 -29.47 7.11 3.55
CA VAL A 322 -29.73 7.73 4.85
C VAL A 322 -29.99 9.21 4.71
N ASP A 323 -30.66 9.82 5.69
CA ASP A 323 -30.71 11.27 5.77
C ASP A 323 -29.27 11.85 5.79
N PRO A 324 -29.02 13.00 5.15
CA PRO A 324 -27.69 13.59 5.13
C PRO A 324 -27.13 13.81 6.54
N VAL A 325 -26.04 13.11 6.86
CA VAL A 325 -25.32 13.26 8.13
C VAL A 325 -23.94 13.83 7.85
N LYS A 326 -23.49 14.74 8.71
CA LYS A 326 -22.12 15.26 8.64
C LYS A 326 -21.21 14.36 9.48
N LEU A 327 -20.35 13.61 8.81
CA LEU A 327 -19.19 12.95 9.43
C LEU A 327 -17.94 13.78 9.09
N THR A 328 -16.81 13.65 9.80
CA THR A 328 -15.66 14.53 9.55
C THR A 328 -15.24 14.45 8.09
N GLY A 329 -15.13 15.62 7.45
CA GLY A 329 -14.70 15.79 6.06
C GLY A 329 -15.70 15.38 4.97
N ALA A 330 -16.93 14.92 5.27
CA ALA A 330 -17.94 14.66 4.24
C ALA A 330 -19.39 14.62 4.75
N ILE A 331 -20.32 15.04 3.90
CA ILE A 331 -21.75 14.73 4.09
C ILE A 331 -22.01 13.34 3.52
N VAL A 332 -22.51 12.45 4.36
CA VAL A 332 -22.83 11.07 4.00
C VAL A 332 -24.34 10.93 3.79
N THR A 333 -24.70 10.37 2.63
CA THR A 333 -26.09 10.03 2.27
C THR A 333 -26.25 8.57 1.88
N ARG A 334 -25.14 7.83 1.77
CA ARG A 334 -25.10 6.42 1.39
C ARG A 334 -24.19 5.67 2.36
N VAL A 335 -24.61 4.49 2.78
CA VAL A 335 -23.89 3.65 3.73
C VAL A 335 -23.87 2.21 3.23
N SER A 336 -22.74 1.52 3.38
CA SER A 336 -22.69 0.07 3.11
C SER A 336 -23.52 -0.68 4.17
N LEU A 337 -24.32 -1.62 3.70
CA LEU A 337 -25.02 -2.60 4.55
C LEU A 337 -24.29 -3.95 4.59
N HIS A 338 -23.03 -3.97 4.14
CA HIS A 338 -22.17 -5.14 4.07
C HIS A 338 -22.74 -6.22 3.12
N ASN A 339 -22.90 -7.46 3.60
CA ASN A 339 -23.52 -8.56 2.86
C ASN A 339 -24.93 -8.86 3.39
N LEU A 340 -25.67 -9.75 2.71
CA LEU A 340 -27.06 -10.06 3.06
C LEU A 340 -27.22 -10.51 4.51
N SER A 341 -26.36 -11.42 4.96
CA SER A 341 -26.44 -11.98 6.31
C SER A 341 -26.17 -10.94 7.38
N ILE A 342 -25.20 -10.05 7.18
CA ILE A 342 -24.95 -8.94 8.11
C ILE A 342 -26.14 -7.98 8.11
N MET A 343 -26.67 -7.60 6.93
CA MET A 343 -27.84 -6.74 6.80
C MET A 343 -29.06 -7.31 7.54
N GLU A 344 -29.35 -8.60 7.37
CA GLU A 344 -30.44 -9.29 8.04
C GLU A 344 -30.26 -9.26 9.56
N ASN A 345 -29.02 -9.38 10.05
CA ASN A 345 -28.69 -9.39 11.48
C ASN A 345 -28.62 -8.00 12.14
N LEU A 346 -28.43 -6.91 11.38
CA LEU A 346 -28.26 -5.55 11.92
C LEU A 346 -29.45 -5.06 12.78
N GLY A 347 -30.65 -5.59 12.54
CA GLY A 347 -31.86 -5.30 13.33
C GLY A 347 -32.23 -6.36 14.37
N GLY A 348 -31.34 -7.33 14.66
CA GLY A 348 -31.62 -8.45 15.56
C GLY A 348 -32.70 -9.39 15.03
N GLU A 349 -33.47 -10.01 15.93
CA GLU A 349 -34.55 -10.96 15.57
C GLU A 349 -35.63 -10.37 14.63
N GLY A 350 -35.74 -9.04 14.57
CA GLY A 350 -36.74 -8.33 13.77
C GLY A 350 -36.29 -7.92 12.36
N GLY A 351 -35.03 -8.17 11.99
CA GLY A 351 -34.41 -7.75 10.73
C GLY A 351 -34.21 -6.23 10.62
N LEU A 352 -33.42 -5.79 9.64
CA LEU A 352 -33.26 -4.36 9.34
C LEU A 352 -34.58 -3.76 8.83
N ARG A 353 -34.92 -2.55 9.30
CA ARG A 353 -36.15 -1.83 8.94
C ARG A 353 -35.86 -0.43 8.41
N LEU A 354 -36.63 0.04 7.44
CA LEU A 354 -36.62 1.45 7.03
C LEU A 354 -37.18 2.31 8.16
N ASN A 355 -36.80 3.59 8.15
CA ASN A 355 -36.97 4.57 9.21
C ASN A 355 -36.26 4.21 10.53
N SER A 356 -35.42 3.17 10.53
CA SER A 356 -34.53 2.90 11.67
C SER A 356 -33.58 4.07 11.88
N ARG A 357 -33.41 4.46 13.14
CA ARG A 357 -32.30 5.33 13.53
C ARG A 357 -31.05 4.47 13.62
N VAL A 358 -30.06 4.77 12.82
CA VAL A 358 -28.89 3.91 12.61
C VAL A 358 -27.62 4.65 13.00
N LEU A 359 -26.71 3.94 13.65
CA LEU A 359 -25.36 4.41 13.90
C LEU A 359 -24.49 4.05 12.71
N MET A 360 -23.82 5.05 12.17
CA MET A 360 -22.86 4.87 11.10
C MET A 360 -21.48 5.30 11.54
N MET A 361 -20.49 4.62 10.99
CA MET A 361 -19.09 4.90 11.24
C MET A 361 -18.37 5.02 9.92
N ARG A 362 -17.57 6.08 9.81
CA ARG A 362 -16.60 6.23 8.73
C ARG A 362 -15.25 5.73 9.23
N ARG A 363 -14.90 4.49 8.91
CA ARG A 363 -13.57 3.94 9.20
C ARG A 363 -12.59 4.37 8.10
N GLY A 364 -11.39 4.79 8.49
CA GLY A 364 -10.31 5.10 7.55
C GLY A 364 -10.57 6.24 6.55
N GLY A 365 -11.70 6.95 6.64
CA GLY A 365 -12.03 8.07 5.76
C GLY A 365 -12.57 7.69 4.37
N VAL A 366 -12.90 6.43 4.08
CA VAL A 366 -13.29 5.99 2.71
C VAL A 366 -14.80 5.79 2.59
N ILE A 367 -15.34 4.61 2.96
CA ILE A 367 -16.77 4.29 2.87
C ILE A 367 -17.39 4.17 4.27
N PRO A 368 -18.49 4.88 4.56
CA PRO A 368 -19.21 4.72 5.82
C PRO A 368 -20.01 3.42 5.83
N ASN A 369 -19.99 2.73 6.97
CA ASN A 369 -20.69 1.48 7.20
C ASN A 369 -21.77 1.66 8.26
N LEU A 370 -22.88 0.91 8.14
CA LEU A 370 -23.89 0.83 9.18
C LEU A 370 -23.34 -0.13 10.24
N GLU A 371 -23.15 0.39 11.45
CA GLU A 371 -22.58 -0.39 12.57
C GLU A 371 -23.67 -1.04 13.40
N LYS A 372 -24.73 -0.28 13.73
CA LYS A 372 -25.86 -0.80 14.50
C LYS A 372 -27.14 -0.01 14.29
N VAL A 373 -28.28 -0.67 14.52
CA VAL A 373 -29.57 0.00 14.68
C VAL A 373 -29.69 0.51 16.12
N LEU A 374 -29.91 1.81 16.28
CA LEU A 374 -30.15 2.44 17.58
C LEU A 374 -31.61 2.31 18.00
N GLU A 375 -32.52 2.61 17.06
CA GLU A 375 -33.96 2.52 17.23
C GLU A 375 -34.53 1.87 15.98
N ALA A 376 -35.28 0.78 16.16
CA ALA A 376 -35.86 0.04 15.04
C ALA A 376 -36.98 0.86 14.41
N GLY A 377 -36.96 0.92 13.08
CA GLY A 377 -38.04 1.50 12.29
C GLY A 377 -39.24 0.56 12.15
N ASP A 378 -40.13 0.90 11.23
CA ASP A 378 -41.45 0.28 11.11
C ASP A 378 -41.55 -0.68 9.91
N VAL A 379 -40.90 -0.38 8.80
CA VAL A 379 -41.04 -1.14 7.54
C VAL A 379 -39.88 -2.13 7.35
N PRO A 380 -40.10 -3.45 7.25
CA PRO A 380 -39.05 -4.42 6.94
C PRO A 380 -38.32 -4.12 5.62
N VAL A 381 -37.00 -4.30 5.60
CA VAL A 381 -36.22 -4.30 4.36
C VAL A 381 -36.38 -5.65 3.69
N GLU A 382 -36.98 -5.68 2.50
CA GLU A 382 -37.16 -6.90 1.71
C GLU A 382 -36.04 -7.06 0.68
N LEU A 383 -35.69 -8.33 0.40
CA LEU A 383 -34.79 -8.66 -0.70
C LEU A 383 -35.52 -8.43 -2.04
N PRO A 384 -34.85 -7.88 -3.05
CA PRO A 384 -35.47 -7.63 -4.34
C PRO A 384 -35.71 -9.00 -4.99
N THR A 385 -36.92 -9.22 -5.51
CA THR A 385 -37.27 -10.44 -6.25
C THR A 385 -36.84 -10.38 -7.71
N GLU A 386 -36.54 -9.18 -8.21
CA GLU A 386 -36.07 -8.90 -9.57
C GLU A 386 -34.77 -8.10 -9.52
N CYS A 387 -33.85 -8.42 -10.43
CA CYS A 387 -32.57 -7.76 -10.54
C CYS A 387 -32.78 -6.30 -10.99
N PRO A 388 -32.27 -5.30 -10.25
CA PRO A 388 -32.44 -3.90 -10.60
C PRO A 388 -31.72 -3.51 -11.90
N GLY A 389 -30.81 -4.37 -12.39
CA GLY A 389 -30.05 -4.14 -13.61
C GLY A 389 -30.63 -4.75 -14.89
N CYS A 390 -31.32 -5.90 -14.80
CA CYS A 390 -31.85 -6.60 -15.97
C CYS A 390 -33.31 -7.05 -15.85
N GLY A 391 -33.95 -6.87 -14.69
CA GLY A 391 -35.34 -7.29 -14.42
C GLY A 391 -35.53 -8.81 -14.26
N ALA A 392 -34.50 -9.62 -14.42
CA ALA A 392 -34.61 -11.07 -14.22
C ALA A 392 -34.86 -11.41 -12.75
N GLN A 393 -35.57 -12.51 -12.48
CA GLN A 393 -35.82 -13.01 -11.13
C GLN A 393 -34.49 -13.20 -10.37
N THR A 394 -34.47 -12.95 -9.08
CA THR A 394 -33.25 -13.13 -8.26
C THR A 394 -33.25 -14.46 -7.52
N TYR A 395 -32.06 -15.01 -7.26
CA TYR A 395 -31.88 -16.15 -6.36
C TYR A 395 -30.71 -15.89 -5.40
N ARG A 396 -30.81 -16.44 -4.19
CA ARG A 396 -29.76 -16.36 -3.17
C ARG A 396 -28.83 -17.57 -3.31
N GLN A 397 -27.52 -17.30 -3.32
CA GLN A 397 -26.47 -18.30 -3.23
C GLN A 397 -25.54 -17.90 -2.08
N ASN A 398 -25.60 -18.64 -0.97
CA ASN A 398 -24.94 -18.28 0.30
C ASN A 398 -25.38 -16.88 0.76
N ASP A 399 -24.43 -15.97 1.00
CA ASP A 399 -24.68 -14.60 1.48
C ASP A 399 -24.78 -13.57 0.35
N VAL A 400 -24.95 -14.03 -0.88
CA VAL A 400 -24.95 -13.19 -2.08
C VAL A 400 -26.23 -13.42 -2.90
N LEU A 401 -26.81 -12.32 -3.39
CA LEU A 401 -27.97 -12.34 -4.27
C LEU A 401 -27.51 -12.20 -5.72
N PHE A 402 -28.08 -12.99 -6.63
CA PHE A 402 -27.79 -12.96 -8.06
C PHE A 402 -29.07 -12.89 -8.88
N ALA A 403 -28.95 -12.42 -10.13
CA ALA A 403 -30.01 -12.54 -11.12
C ALA A 403 -29.98 -13.92 -11.80
N HIS A 404 -31.15 -14.49 -12.09
CA HIS A 404 -31.27 -15.56 -13.08
C HIS A 404 -30.73 -15.04 -14.42
N HIS A 405 -29.85 -15.80 -15.08
CA HIS A 405 -29.07 -15.35 -16.24
C HIS A 405 -28.12 -14.17 -15.94
N LYS A 406 -27.41 -14.23 -14.80
CA LYS A 406 -26.42 -13.21 -14.39
C LYS A 406 -25.41 -12.84 -15.49
N ASP A 407 -25.07 -13.80 -16.36
CA ASP A 407 -24.07 -13.62 -17.43
C ASP A 407 -24.61 -12.77 -18.59
N ASP A 408 -25.93 -12.58 -18.69
CA ASP A 408 -26.59 -11.71 -19.67
C ASP A 408 -27.05 -10.38 -19.05
N CYS A 409 -26.71 -10.14 -17.77
CA CYS A 409 -27.12 -8.92 -17.09
C CYS A 409 -26.37 -7.71 -17.67
N ARG A 410 -27.09 -6.86 -18.42
CA ARG A 410 -26.58 -5.60 -18.99
C ARG A 410 -25.74 -4.80 -17.99
N SER A 411 -26.23 -4.64 -16.76
CA SER A 411 -25.52 -3.85 -15.73
C SER A 411 -24.20 -4.49 -15.30
N ALA A 412 -24.13 -5.82 -15.22
CA ALA A 412 -22.89 -6.53 -14.91
C ALA A 412 -21.90 -6.42 -16.07
N ARG A 413 -22.37 -6.60 -17.31
CA ARG A 413 -21.55 -6.49 -18.54
C ARG A 413 -20.96 -5.10 -18.71
N LEU A 414 -21.78 -4.06 -18.55
CA LEU A 414 -21.29 -2.68 -18.61
C LEU A 414 -20.19 -2.41 -17.57
N LYS A 415 -20.35 -2.89 -16.34
CA LYS A 415 -19.32 -2.78 -15.29
C LYS A 415 -18.07 -3.59 -15.63
N GLN A 416 -18.20 -4.73 -16.32
CA GLN A 416 -17.06 -5.54 -16.78
C GLN A 416 -16.24 -4.77 -17.81
N ILE A 417 -16.92 -4.18 -18.80
CA ILE A 417 -16.32 -3.35 -19.84
C ILE A 417 -15.67 -2.09 -19.25
N GLU A 418 -16.35 -1.42 -18.30
CA GLU A 418 -15.82 -0.25 -17.59
C GLU A 418 -14.54 -0.60 -16.82
N HIS A 419 -14.54 -1.67 -16.04
CA HIS A 419 -13.35 -2.15 -15.33
C HIS A 419 -12.21 -2.47 -16.30
N PHE A 420 -12.50 -3.16 -17.40
CA PHE A 420 -11.49 -3.47 -18.40
C PHE A 420 -10.85 -2.19 -18.95
N ALA A 421 -11.67 -1.22 -19.36
CA ALA A 421 -11.18 0.06 -19.85
C ALA A 421 -10.35 0.83 -18.82
N VAL A 422 -10.77 0.85 -17.55
CA VAL A 422 -10.03 1.50 -16.46
C VAL A 422 -8.70 0.81 -16.21
N VAL A 423 -8.69 -0.52 -16.08
CA VAL A 423 -7.47 -1.28 -15.76
C VAL A 423 -6.47 -1.28 -16.91
N MET A 424 -6.94 -1.35 -18.16
CA MET A 424 -6.12 -1.20 -19.36
C MET A 424 -5.72 0.27 -19.61
N GLU A 425 -6.19 1.21 -18.80
CA GLU A 425 -5.98 2.65 -18.91
C GLU A 425 -6.45 3.23 -20.27
N ILE A 426 -7.52 2.69 -20.83
CA ILE A 426 -8.18 3.20 -22.04
C ILE A 426 -9.03 4.42 -21.63
N LYS A 427 -8.39 5.59 -21.55
CA LYS A 427 -8.99 6.81 -20.99
C LYS A 427 -10.04 7.45 -21.92
N GLY A 428 -11.09 8.03 -21.33
CA GLY A 428 -12.05 8.89 -22.03
C GLY A 428 -13.40 8.26 -22.32
N PHE A 429 -13.56 6.97 -22.01
CA PHE A 429 -14.84 6.27 -22.05
C PHE A 429 -15.55 6.43 -20.69
N GLY A 430 -16.20 7.57 -20.48
CA GLY A 430 -17.02 7.77 -19.27
C GLY A 430 -18.29 6.92 -19.28
N PRO A 431 -18.99 6.77 -18.14
CA PRO A 431 -20.14 5.86 -18.00
C PRO A 431 -21.19 6.03 -19.09
N LYS A 432 -21.60 7.26 -19.41
CA LYS A 432 -22.61 7.54 -20.45
C LYS A 432 -22.16 7.15 -21.86
N VAL A 433 -20.87 7.27 -22.17
CA VAL A 433 -20.32 6.90 -23.48
C VAL A 433 -20.26 5.37 -23.59
N LEU A 434 -19.85 4.70 -22.52
CA LEU A 434 -19.87 3.23 -22.46
C LEU A 434 -21.28 2.67 -22.56
N GLU A 435 -22.25 3.28 -21.88
CA GLU A 435 -23.67 2.91 -21.97
C GLU A 435 -24.16 3.00 -23.41
N ALA A 436 -23.91 4.13 -24.08
CA ALA A 436 -24.33 4.32 -25.47
C ALA A 436 -23.63 3.33 -26.43
N LEU A 437 -22.32 3.11 -26.27
CA LEU A 437 -21.57 2.13 -27.06
C LEU A 437 -22.09 0.70 -26.88
N TYR A 438 -22.46 0.33 -25.66
CA TYR A 438 -23.01 -0.97 -25.37
C TYR A 438 -24.43 -1.13 -25.94
N ASP A 439 -25.27 -0.12 -25.75
CA ASP A 439 -26.67 -0.13 -26.22
C ASP A 439 -26.78 -0.15 -27.75
N ASP A 440 -25.86 0.54 -28.44
CA ASP A 440 -25.77 0.54 -29.91
C ASP A 440 -25.06 -0.72 -30.46
N GLY A 441 -24.60 -1.63 -29.58
CA GLY A 441 -23.92 -2.86 -29.97
C GLY A 441 -22.52 -2.65 -30.56
N ILE A 442 -21.89 -1.50 -30.29
CA ILE A 442 -20.56 -1.13 -30.80
C ILE A 442 -19.46 -1.69 -29.90
N VAL A 443 -19.66 -1.67 -28.58
CA VAL A 443 -18.76 -2.27 -27.59
C VAL A 443 -19.58 -3.15 -26.66
N THR A 444 -19.57 -4.44 -26.92
CA THR A 444 -20.25 -5.48 -26.13
C THR A 444 -19.26 -6.37 -25.38
N GLU A 445 -18.01 -6.40 -25.83
CA GLU A 445 -16.93 -7.13 -25.19
C GLU A 445 -15.58 -6.37 -25.22
N PRO A 446 -14.59 -6.79 -24.42
CA PRO A 446 -13.31 -6.07 -24.33
C PRO A 446 -12.55 -5.90 -25.65
N ALA A 447 -12.66 -6.87 -26.58
CA ALA A 447 -11.95 -6.82 -27.86
C ALA A 447 -12.45 -5.66 -28.76
N ASP A 448 -13.73 -5.30 -28.65
CA ASP A 448 -14.37 -4.26 -29.45
C ASP A 448 -13.70 -2.90 -29.31
N PHE A 449 -13.08 -2.58 -28.16
CA PHE A 449 -12.33 -1.35 -27.97
C PHE A 449 -11.24 -1.17 -29.03
N PHE A 450 -10.60 -2.24 -29.45
CA PHE A 450 -9.52 -2.22 -30.43
C PHE A 450 -10.03 -2.25 -31.87
N ALA A 451 -11.31 -2.56 -32.09
CA ALA A 451 -12.00 -2.51 -33.37
C ALA A 451 -12.72 -1.16 -33.64
N LEU A 452 -12.77 -0.27 -32.63
CA LEU A 452 -13.43 1.03 -32.75
C LEU A 452 -12.93 1.86 -33.93
N THR A 453 -13.88 2.38 -34.70
CA THR A 453 -13.64 3.31 -35.80
C THR A 453 -14.12 4.72 -35.43
N VAL A 454 -13.58 5.73 -36.11
CA VAL A 454 -13.96 7.13 -35.90
C VAL A 454 -15.43 7.33 -36.30
N GLU A 455 -15.87 6.65 -37.36
CA GLU A 455 -17.23 6.71 -37.89
C GLU A 455 -18.25 6.16 -36.88
N ALA A 456 -17.97 5.02 -36.25
CA ALA A 456 -18.84 4.40 -35.24
C ALA A 456 -18.96 5.26 -33.98
N LEU A 457 -17.90 5.97 -33.60
CA LEU A 457 -17.95 6.88 -32.45
C LEU A 457 -18.69 8.17 -32.78
N CYS A 458 -18.59 8.67 -34.02
CA CYS A 458 -19.29 9.89 -34.44
C CYS A 458 -20.81 9.71 -34.58
N SER A 459 -21.34 8.49 -34.62
CA SER A 459 -22.80 8.25 -34.61
C SER A 459 -23.42 8.47 -33.23
N LEU A 460 -22.62 8.55 -32.16
CA LEU A 460 -23.11 8.76 -30.80
C LEU A 460 -23.43 10.22 -30.52
N ASP A 461 -24.49 10.46 -29.76
CA ASP A 461 -24.83 11.80 -29.26
C ASP A 461 -23.65 12.37 -28.44
N ARG A 462 -23.25 13.61 -28.76
CA ARG A 462 -22.15 14.37 -28.09
C ARG A 462 -20.74 13.84 -28.31
N VAL A 463 -20.51 12.94 -29.26
CA VAL A 463 -19.17 12.53 -29.67
C VAL A 463 -18.83 13.15 -31.03
N GLY A 464 -18.10 14.28 -30.99
CA GLY A 464 -17.62 14.94 -32.21
C GLY A 464 -16.36 14.28 -32.78
N LEU A 465 -16.05 14.56 -34.05
CA LEU A 465 -14.92 13.99 -34.80
C LEU A 465 -13.59 13.96 -34.02
N LYS A 466 -13.19 15.10 -33.44
CA LYS A 466 -11.93 15.20 -32.67
C LYS A 466 -11.91 14.31 -31.42
N LEU A 467 -13.06 14.11 -30.77
CA LEU A 467 -13.16 13.24 -29.61
C LEU A 467 -13.10 11.77 -30.05
N ALA A 468 -13.80 11.44 -31.14
CA ALA A 468 -13.75 10.10 -31.74
C ALA A 468 -12.32 9.70 -32.13
N GLU A 469 -11.60 10.54 -32.89
CA GLU A 469 -10.18 10.32 -33.24
C GLU A 469 -9.31 10.05 -32.01
N LYS A 470 -9.52 10.83 -30.94
CA LYS A 470 -8.76 10.70 -29.69
C LYS A 470 -9.07 9.41 -28.95
N LEU A 471 -10.34 8.99 -28.93
CA LEU A 471 -10.76 7.76 -28.26
C LEU A 471 -10.22 6.52 -28.99
N VAL A 472 -10.31 6.49 -30.32
CA VAL A 472 -9.69 5.45 -31.14
C VAL A 472 -8.20 5.38 -30.87
N ALA A 473 -7.48 6.51 -30.97
CA ALA A 473 -6.03 6.55 -30.75
C ALA A 473 -5.64 5.97 -29.38
N ARG A 474 -6.36 6.33 -28.30
CA ARG A 474 -6.10 5.82 -26.95
C ARG A 474 -6.34 4.32 -26.79
N ALA A 475 -7.35 3.77 -27.45
CA ALA A 475 -7.55 2.33 -27.47
C ALA A 475 -6.42 1.63 -28.23
N GLN A 476 -6.01 2.17 -29.39
CA GLN A 476 -4.90 1.61 -30.18
C GLN A 476 -3.55 1.67 -29.46
N GLU A 477 -3.27 2.73 -28.69
CA GLU A 477 -2.05 2.87 -27.87
C GLU A 477 -1.89 1.76 -26.82
N ARG A 478 -2.99 1.08 -26.46
CA ARG A 478 -3.00 -0.02 -25.47
C ARG A 478 -2.95 -1.40 -26.09
N ARG A 479 -2.63 -1.52 -27.38
CA ARG A 479 -2.36 -2.81 -28.02
C ARG A 479 -1.11 -3.51 -27.54
N THR A 480 -0.14 -2.80 -26.97
CA THR A 480 1.01 -3.44 -26.30
C THR A 480 0.90 -3.17 -24.81
N ILE A 481 0.76 -4.23 -24.01
CA ILE A 481 0.49 -4.11 -22.58
C ILE A 481 1.25 -5.18 -21.80
N ARG A 482 1.59 -4.89 -20.53
CA ARG A 482 2.13 -5.91 -19.65
C ARG A 482 1.08 -6.96 -19.31
N ALA A 483 1.48 -8.22 -19.28
CA ALA A 483 0.57 -9.34 -19.03
C ALA A 483 -0.12 -9.28 -17.65
N ASP A 484 0.51 -8.70 -16.61
CA ASP A 484 -0.13 -8.56 -15.29
C ASP A 484 -1.30 -7.57 -15.31
N ILE A 485 -1.20 -6.50 -16.10
CA ILE A 485 -2.28 -5.54 -16.29
C ILE A 485 -3.42 -6.19 -17.08
N PHE A 486 -3.08 -6.93 -18.14
CA PHE A 486 -4.05 -7.67 -18.95
C PHE A 486 -4.86 -8.67 -18.13
N LEU A 487 -4.19 -9.54 -17.35
CA LEU A 487 -4.86 -10.53 -16.48
C LEU A 487 -5.80 -9.86 -15.47
N ARG A 488 -5.37 -8.75 -14.87
CA ARG A 488 -6.22 -7.95 -13.95
C ARG A 488 -7.43 -7.33 -14.66
N ALA A 489 -7.28 -6.96 -15.93
CA ALA A 489 -8.36 -6.34 -16.72
C ALA A 489 -9.50 -7.31 -17.05
N LEU A 490 -9.20 -8.61 -17.20
CA LEU A 490 -10.22 -9.66 -17.31
C LEU A 490 -11.16 -9.64 -16.10
N GLY A 491 -10.58 -9.34 -14.94
CA GLY A 491 -11.32 -9.21 -13.69
C GLY A 491 -12.01 -10.52 -13.29
N ILE A 492 -11.27 -11.62 -13.44
CA ILE A 492 -11.58 -12.92 -12.87
C ILE A 492 -11.51 -12.82 -11.34
N ASP A 493 -12.39 -13.55 -10.64
CA ASP A 493 -12.41 -13.57 -9.17
C ASP A 493 -11.07 -14.06 -8.59
N GLU A 494 -10.60 -13.42 -7.52
CA GLU A 494 -9.25 -13.56 -6.94
C GLU A 494 -8.05 -13.31 -7.87
N LEU A 495 -8.24 -13.04 -9.17
CA LEU A 495 -7.16 -12.67 -10.10
C LEU A 495 -6.85 -11.16 -10.01
N GLY A 496 -6.43 -10.73 -8.83
CA GLY A 496 -6.06 -9.34 -8.55
C GLY A 496 -4.60 -9.01 -8.92
N LYS A 497 -4.20 -7.74 -8.67
CA LYS A 497 -2.85 -7.21 -8.97
C LYS A 497 -1.69 -8.10 -8.51
N HIS A 498 -1.81 -8.77 -7.36
CA HIS A 498 -0.74 -9.62 -6.83
C HIS A 498 -0.68 -10.97 -7.54
N VAL A 499 -1.81 -11.68 -7.64
CA VAL A 499 -1.88 -12.97 -8.36
C VAL A 499 -1.47 -12.80 -9.83
N SER A 500 -1.92 -11.74 -10.50
CA SER A 500 -1.49 -11.44 -11.87
C SER A 500 0.02 -11.24 -11.99
N LYS A 501 0.66 -10.58 -11.01
CA LYS A 501 2.13 -10.41 -10.98
C LYS A 501 2.88 -11.72 -10.73
N ILE A 502 2.35 -12.56 -9.85
CA ILE A 502 2.92 -13.87 -9.56
C ILE A 502 2.88 -14.74 -10.80
N LEU A 503 1.73 -14.80 -11.47
CA LEU A 503 1.56 -15.57 -12.70
C LEU A 503 2.57 -15.19 -13.77
N ILE A 504 2.72 -13.89 -14.08
CA ILE A 504 3.68 -13.46 -15.11
C ILE A 504 5.15 -13.58 -14.69
N SER A 505 5.42 -13.83 -13.40
CA SER A 505 6.78 -14.08 -12.91
C SER A 505 7.15 -15.56 -13.00
N HIS A 506 6.17 -16.45 -13.00
CA HIS A 506 6.34 -17.91 -13.10
C HIS A 506 6.11 -18.45 -14.51
N PHE A 507 5.25 -17.79 -15.30
CA PHE A 507 4.90 -18.18 -16.66
C PHE A 507 5.34 -17.10 -17.64
N ASP A 508 5.88 -17.52 -18.79
CA ASP A 508 6.42 -16.66 -19.85
C ASP A 508 5.40 -16.32 -20.96
N SER A 509 4.23 -16.95 -20.92
CA SER A 509 3.22 -16.89 -21.98
C SER A 509 1.81 -17.02 -21.43
N ILE A 510 0.84 -16.49 -22.17
CA ILE A 510 -0.58 -16.59 -21.78
C ILE A 510 -1.09 -18.01 -21.97
N GLU A 511 -0.53 -18.74 -22.94
CA GLU A 511 -0.81 -20.14 -23.20
C GLU A 511 -0.40 -21.02 -22.01
N ALA A 512 0.76 -20.75 -21.39
CA ALA A 512 1.16 -21.46 -20.18
C ALA A 512 0.20 -21.18 -19.03
N ILE A 513 -0.21 -19.92 -18.85
CA ILE A 513 -1.18 -19.52 -17.81
C ILE A 513 -2.56 -20.17 -18.04
N LEU A 514 -3.03 -20.26 -19.27
CA LEU A 514 -4.33 -20.85 -19.61
C LEU A 514 -4.38 -22.37 -19.41
N ASN A 515 -3.23 -23.05 -19.37
CA ASN A 515 -3.13 -24.49 -19.20
C ASN A 515 -2.65 -24.91 -17.81
N VAL A 516 -2.40 -23.96 -16.90
CA VAL A 516 -1.99 -24.27 -15.52
C VAL A 516 -3.10 -25.02 -14.79
N THR A 517 -2.72 -26.09 -14.09
CA THR A 517 -3.64 -26.84 -13.24
C THR A 517 -3.84 -26.15 -11.88
N PRO A 518 -4.98 -26.40 -11.19
CA PRO A 518 -5.19 -25.88 -9.84
C PRO A 518 -4.07 -26.31 -8.88
N GLU A 519 -3.54 -27.53 -9.05
CA GLU A 519 -2.48 -28.09 -8.23
C GLU A 519 -1.14 -27.39 -8.47
N GLU A 520 -0.75 -27.17 -9.72
CA GLU A 520 0.46 -26.42 -10.08
C GLU A 520 0.37 -24.96 -9.61
N LEU A 521 -0.81 -24.35 -9.74
CA LEU A 521 -1.02 -22.96 -9.33
C LEU A 521 -1.00 -22.83 -7.80
N ALA A 522 -1.56 -23.80 -7.07
CA ALA A 522 -1.52 -23.85 -5.60
C ALA A 522 -0.13 -24.18 -5.03
N ALA A 523 0.76 -24.76 -5.83
CA ALA A 523 2.15 -24.99 -5.44
C ALA A 523 2.98 -23.70 -5.41
N ILE A 524 2.50 -22.62 -6.03
CA ILE A 524 3.16 -21.32 -5.99
C ILE A 524 2.95 -20.67 -4.63
N HIS A 525 4.05 -20.37 -3.94
CA HIS A 525 4.04 -19.67 -2.64
C HIS A 525 3.15 -18.42 -2.71
N THR A 526 2.26 -18.23 -1.72
CA THR A 526 1.19 -17.19 -1.64
C THR A 526 -0.13 -17.46 -2.38
N ILE A 527 -0.24 -18.53 -3.18
CA ILE A 527 -1.50 -18.91 -3.83
C ILE A 527 -2.10 -20.15 -3.15
N GLY A 528 -3.11 -19.95 -2.31
CA GLY A 528 -3.84 -21.06 -1.68
C GLY A 528 -4.78 -21.79 -2.64
N GLU A 529 -5.17 -23.03 -2.31
CA GLU A 529 -6.03 -23.90 -3.14
C GLU A 529 -7.35 -23.26 -3.60
N VAL A 530 -7.95 -22.40 -2.76
CA VAL A 530 -9.20 -21.70 -3.10
C VAL A 530 -8.97 -20.66 -4.19
N ILE A 531 -7.89 -19.89 -4.07
CA ILE A 531 -7.50 -18.89 -5.08
C ILE A 531 -7.12 -19.61 -6.36
N ALA A 532 -6.27 -20.64 -6.27
CA ALA A 532 -5.84 -21.43 -7.42
C ALA A 532 -7.05 -21.94 -8.23
N ARG A 533 -8.01 -22.58 -7.55
CA ARG A 533 -9.22 -23.10 -8.19
C ARG A 533 -10.08 -22.01 -8.81
N LYS A 534 -10.36 -20.91 -8.09
CA LYS A 534 -11.15 -19.79 -8.63
C LYS A 534 -10.49 -19.15 -9.85
N VAL A 535 -9.16 -19.01 -9.83
CA VAL A 535 -8.39 -18.45 -10.93
C VAL A 535 -8.40 -19.40 -12.13
N THR A 536 -8.12 -20.69 -11.95
CA THR A 536 -8.16 -21.67 -13.06
C THR A 536 -9.56 -21.83 -13.65
N ASP A 537 -10.60 -21.88 -12.81
CA ASP A 537 -11.99 -21.96 -13.25
C ASP A 537 -12.36 -20.69 -14.04
N GLY A 538 -11.96 -19.52 -13.55
CA GLY A 538 -12.17 -18.25 -14.24
C GLY A 538 -11.42 -18.14 -15.55
N LEU A 539 -10.17 -18.59 -15.63
CA LEU A 539 -9.38 -18.65 -16.87
C LEU A 539 -10.03 -19.59 -17.88
N ALA A 540 -10.51 -20.75 -17.44
CA ALA A 540 -11.21 -21.71 -18.30
C ALA A 540 -12.54 -21.15 -18.83
N ILE A 541 -13.34 -20.50 -17.98
CA ILE A 541 -14.60 -19.85 -18.37
C ILE A 541 -14.36 -18.73 -19.39
N ASN A 542 -13.28 -17.96 -19.24
CA ASN A 542 -12.97 -16.82 -20.10
C ASN A 542 -12.04 -17.18 -21.28
N ARG A 543 -11.73 -18.46 -21.49
CA ARG A 543 -10.69 -18.90 -22.44
C ARG A 543 -10.87 -18.32 -23.85
N LEU A 544 -12.08 -18.41 -24.41
CA LEU A 544 -12.36 -17.88 -25.75
C LEU A 544 -12.18 -16.37 -25.84
N VAL A 545 -12.61 -15.62 -24.82
CA VAL A 545 -12.45 -14.16 -24.75
C VAL A 545 -10.96 -13.78 -24.64
N ILE A 546 -10.20 -14.55 -23.86
CA ILE A 546 -8.75 -14.35 -23.70
C ILE A 546 -8.04 -14.62 -25.02
N GLU A 547 -8.34 -15.74 -25.70
CA GLU A 547 -7.76 -16.11 -26.98
C GLU A 547 -8.05 -15.05 -28.06
N ASP A 548 -9.28 -14.53 -28.12
CA ASP A 548 -9.63 -13.45 -29.05
C ASP A 548 -8.88 -12.13 -28.75
N LEU A 549 -8.79 -11.77 -27.47
CA LEU A 549 -8.04 -10.60 -27.04
C LEU A 549 -6.55 -10.70 -27.38
N VAL A 550 -5.92 -11.86 -27.16
CA VAL A 550 -4.49 -12.10 -27.44
C VAL A 550 -4.18 -12.02 -28.94
N ASN A 551 -5.14 -12.30 -29.82
CA ASN A 551 -4.99 -12.06 -31.26
C ASN A 551 -4.95 -10.55 -31.61
N THR A 552 -5.44 -9.72 -30.71
CA THR A 552 -5.63 -8.27 -30.92
C THR A 552 -4.59 -7.43 -30.17
N VAL A 553 -4.06 -7.93 -29.06
CA VAL A 553 -3.07 -7.26 -28.22
C VAL A 553 -1.77 -8.06 -28.10
N ASN A 554 -0.64 -7.36 -28.08
CA ASN A 554 0.67 -7.91 -27.80
C ASN A 554 0.96 -7.84 -26.30
N LEU A 555 1.16 -9.01 -25.67
CA LEU A 555 1.44 -9.14 -24.24
C LEU A 555 2.95 -9.14 -23.98
N VAL A 556 3.37 -8.31 -23.04
CA VAL A 556 4.76 -8.24 -22.58
C VAL A 556 4.89 -8.94 -21.24
N PHE A 557 5.73 -9.99 -21.21
CA PHE A 557 6.13 -10.70 -20.01
C PHE A 557 7.49 -10.18 -19.51
N PRO A 558 7.73 -10.15 -18.20
CA PRO A 558 9.06 -9.88 -17.66
C PRO A 558 10.00 -11.05 -18.01
N PRO A 559 11.31 -10.82 -18.13
CA PRO A 559 12.26 -11.91 -18.35
C PRO A 559 12.15 -12.93 -17.20
N THR A 560 11.87 -14.18 -17.55
CA THR A 560 11.69 -15.26 -16.58
C THR A 560 13.00 -15.55 -15.85
N ARG A 561 12.94 -15.70 -14.52
CA ARG A 561 13.98 -16.42 -13.78
C ARG A 561 13.75 -17.91 -14.06
N PRO A 562 14.75 -18.69 -14.47
CA PRO A 562 14.58 -20.14 -14.58
C PRO A 562 14.27 -20.71 -13.19
N ALA A 563 13.10 -21.31 -13.04
CA ALA A 563 12.86 -22.32 -12.04
C ALA A 563 13.51 -23.61 -12.57
N ASP A 564 14.45 -24.16 -11.79
CA ASP A 564 15.03 -25.50 -11.93
C ASP A 564 15.66 -25.86 -13.29
N ALA A 565 16.98 -25.71 -13.39
CA ALA A 565 17.79 -26.38 -14.40
C ALA A 565 18.76 -27.37 -13.73
N ASP A 566 18.20 -28.44 -13.17
CA ASP A 566 18.87 -29.75 -13.14
C ASP A 566 18.55 -30.41 -14.49
N GLY A 567 19.50 -30.34 -15.42
CA GLY A 567 19.36 -30.93 -16.75
C GLY A 567 20.61 -30.65 -17.58
N ASP A 568 21.49 -31.65 -17.62
CA ASP A 568 22.62 -31.73 -18.55
C ASP A 568 22.12 -31.54 -19.99
N ASP A 569 22.67 -30.56 -20.70
CA ASP A 569 23.17 -30.72 -22.07
C ASP A 569 24.01 -29.50 -22.49
N GLU A 570 25.17 -29.79 -23.08
CA GLU A 570 26.24 -28.89 -23.47
C GLU A 570 26.00 -28.14 -24.80
N GLU A 571 26.83 -27.10 -25.00
CA GLU A 571 27.13 -26.34 -26.23
C GLU A 571 26.17 -25.17 -26.55
N SER A 572 26.55 -23.88 -26.49
CA SER A 572 27.78 -23.31 -27.05
C SER A 572 27.98 -21.80 -26.70
N VAL A 573 29.15 -21.52 -26.08
CA VAL A 573 30.22 -20.60 -26.55
C VAL A 573 30.30 -19.15 -26.01
N ASN A 574 31.38 -18.97 -25.22
CA ASN A 574 32.24 -17.79 -25.00
C ASN A 574 31.84 -16.67 -24.02
N SER A 575 32.05 -16.91 -22.72
CA SER A 575 33.23 -16.41 -21.98
C SER A 575 33.15 -16.91 -20.53
N PHE A 576 34.01 -17.86 -20.14
CA PHE A 576 34.11 -18.25 -18.74
C PHE A 576 34.85 -17.15 -17.98
N SER A 577 34.12 -16.16 -17.48
CA SER A 577 34.60 -15.28 -16.42
C SER A 577 34.98 -16.14 -15.20
N ALA A 578 36.08 -15.81 -14.53
CA ALA A 578 36.53 -16.49 -13.32
C ALA A 578 35.49 -16.47 -12.18
N LEU A 579 34.46 -15.62 -12.30
CA LEU A 579 33.37 -15.45 -11.35
C LEU A 579 32.06 -16.13 -11.76
N SER A 580 32.01 -16.78 -12.93
CA SER A 580 30.82 -17.50 -13.37
C SER A 580 30.53 -18.68 -12.44
N LYS A 581 29.27 -18.79 -11.98
CA LYS A 581 28.80 -19.77 -10.99
C LYS A 581 29.51 -19.68 -9.63
N LYS A 582 30.19 -18.57 -9.32
CA LYS A 582 30.85 -18.32 -8.04
C LYS A 582 30.04 -17.41 -7.15
N SER A 583 30.00 -17.71 -5.86
CA SER A 583 29.34 -16.89 -4.85
C SER A 583 30.34 -15.92 -4.21
N VAL A 584 30.09 -14.62 -4.33
CA VAL A 584 31.00 -13.54 -3.92
C VAL A 584 30.26 -12.59 -2.96
N LEU A 585 30.76 -12.50 -1.73
CA LEU A 585 30.23 -11.57 -0.72
C LEU A 585 31.25 -10.47 -0.45
N PHE A 586 30.77 -9.24 -0.29
CA PHE A 586 31.60 -8.07 0.02
C PHE A 586 31.45 -7.65 1.48
N THR A 587 32.57 -7.31 2.12
CA THR A 587 32.62 -6.73 3.47
C THR A 587 33.63 -5.59 3.54
N GLY A 588 33.36 -4.59 4.36
CA GLY A 588 34.16 -3.36 4.41
C GLY A 588 33.75 -2.36 3.32
N THR A 589 34.54 -1.29 3.19
CA THR A 589 34.33 -0.26 2.15
C THR A 589 35.27 -0.54 0.99
N LEU A 590 34.71 -0.65 -0.23
CA LEU A 590 35.48 -0.77 -1.47
C LEU A 590 35.88 0.64 -1.95
N GLU A 591 37.12 0.83 -2.35
CA GLU A 591 37.66 2.12 -2.82
C GLU A 591 37.32 2.42 -4.29
N ALA A 592 37.27 1.39 -5.14
CA ALA A 592 37.13 1.55 -6.59
C ALA A 592 35.68 1.69 -7.06
N MET A 593 34.71 1.15 -6.31
CA MET A 593 33.28 1.17 -6.69
C MET A 593 32.37 0.95 -5.47
N LYS A 594 31.07 1.24 -5.62
CA LYS A 594 30.11 0.90 -4.56
C LYS A 594 29.90 -0.61 -4.51
N ARG A 595 29.59 -1.15 -3.33
CA ARG A 595 29.27 -2.58 -3.14
C ARG A 595 28.12 -3.06 -4.03
N SER A 596 27.10 -2.22 -4.24
CA SER A 596 26.00 -2.50 -5.18
C SER A 596 26.50 -2.73 -6.60
N ASP A 597 27.49 -1.94 -7.03
CA ASP A 597 28.01 -1.98 -8.39
C ASP A 597 28.95 -3.19 -8.57
N ALA A 598 29.68 -3.56 -7.51
CA ALA A 598 30.48 -4.78 -7.46
C ALA A 598 29.60 -6.04 -7.51
N MET A 599 28.48 -6.05 -6.76
CA MET A 599 27.50 -7.14 -6.81
C MET A 599 26.86 -7.26 -8.20
N ALA A 600 26.46 -6.13 -8.80
CA ALA A 600 25.91 -6.12 -10.15
C ALA A 600 26.91 -6.65 -11.20
N GLN A 601 28.21 -6.40 -11.04
CA GLN A 601 29.25 -6.95 -11.92
C GLN A 601 29.44 -8.46 -11.73
N VAL A 602 29.40 -8.97 -10.50
CA VAL A 602 29.42 -10.42 -10.24
C VAL A 602 28.21 -11.10 -10.88
N GLU A 603 27.02 -10.52 -10.71
CA GLU A 603 25.77 -11.02 -11.28
C GLU A 603 25.77 -10.96 -12.82
N ALA A 604 26.29 -9.88 -13.41
CA ALA A 604 26.43 -9.75 -14.86
C ALA A 604 27.38 -10.79 -15.48
N LEU A 605 28.34 -11.31 -14.70
CA LEU A 605 29.26 -12.36 -15.11
C LEU A 605 28.76 -13.78 -14.76
N GLY A 606 27.51 -13.90 -14.29
CA GLY A 606 26.87 -15.17 -13.95
C GLY A 606 27.30 -15.76 -12.60
N GLY A 607 27.89 -14.95 -11.71
CA GLY A 607 28.09 -15.28 -10.30
C GLY A 607 26.91 -14.89 -9.43
N THR A 608 26.96 -15.20 -8.14
CA THR A 608 25.92 -14.83 -7.16
C THR A 608 26.51 -13.99 -6.03
N SER A 609 25.75 -13.02 -5.52
CA SER A 609 26.17 -12.22 -4.37
C SER A 609 25.19 -12.39 -3.20
N PRO A 610 25.39 -13.40 -2.33
CA PRO A 610 24.53 -13.61 -1.17
C PRO A 610 24.59 -12.42 -0.21
N SER A 611 23.57 -12.25 0.64
CA SER A 611 23.53 -11.16 1.63
C SER A 611 24.31 -11.47 2.92
N SER A 612 24.69 -12.73 3.13
CA SER A 612 25.39 -13.21 4.33
C SER A 612 26.45 -14.27 4.00
N VAL A 613 27.38 -14.50 4.94
CA VAL A 613 28.35 -15.59 4.81
C VAL A 613 27.61 -16.91 5.04
N VAL A 614 27.58 -17.71 3.98
CA VAL A 614 27.08 -19.10 3.93
C VAL A 614 28.26 -20.07 3.80
N ARG A 615 28.03 -21.36 4.02
CA ARG A 615 29.11 -22.36 4.10
C ARG A 615 29.75 -22.66 2.75
N ASP A 616 28.97 -22.52 1.68
CA ASP A 616 29.30 -22.73 0.27
C ASP A 616 29.77 -21.43 -0.43
N LEU A 617 30.07 -20.38 0.34
CA LEU A 617 30.58 -19.11 -0.20
C LEU A 617 31.97 -19.32 -0.84
N ASP A 618 32.16 -18.95 -2.10
CA ASP A 618 33.46 -19.10 -2.78
C ASP A 618 34.44 -18.00 -2.37
N TYR A 619 33.97 -16.74 -2.37
CA TYR A 619 34.82 -15.57 -2.10
C TYR A 619 34.20 -14.63 -1.08
N LEU A 620 34.99 -14.24 -0.08
CA LEU A 620 34.74 -13.08 0.77
C LEU A 620 35.72 -11.97 0.39
N VAL A 621 35.23 -10.97 -0.31
CA VAL A 621 36.02 -9.81 -0.76
C VAL A 621 36.01 -8.74 0.34
N ILE A 622 37.20 -8.30 0.72
CA ILE A 622 37.41 -7.26 1.73
C ILE A 622 38.03 -6.05 1.04
N GLY A 623 37.53 -4.84 1.34
CA GLY A 623 38.17 -3.60 0.88
C GLY A 623 39.64 -3.53 1.29
N ASP A 624 40.53 -3.04 0.43
CA ASP A 624 41.98 -3.13 0.65
C ASP A 624 42.42 -2.40 1.95
N ALA A 625 41.80 -1.27 2.29
CA ALA A 625 42.02 -0.55 3.55
C ALA A 625 41.63 -1.36 4.81
N ASP A 626 40.69 -2.30 4.68
CA ASP A 626 40.29 -3.21 5.77
C ASP A 626 41.10 -4.53 5.74
N MET A 627 41.71 -4.89 4.60
CA MET A 627 42.68 -5.99 4.52
C MET A 627 43.96 -5.72 5.29
N GLU A 628 44.46 -4.48 5.29
CA GLU A 628 45.61 -4.11 6.12
C GLU A 628 45.33 -4.29 7.62
N LYS A 629 44.11 -3.95 8.06
CA LYS A 629 43.66 -4.18 9.45
C LYS A 629 43.45 -5.67 9.74
N PHE A 630 42.95 -6.43 8.77
CA PHE A 630 42.81 -7.88 8.88
C PHE A 630 44.16 -8.56 9.14
N ASN A 631 45.21 -8.18 8.40
CA ASN A 631 46.57 -8.69 8.58
C ASN A 631 47.16 -8.31 9.96
N GLN A 632 46.64 -7.26 10.60
CA GLN A 632 47.01 -6.83 11.95
C GLN A 632 46.11 -7.42 13.06
N GLY A 633 45.23 -8.37 12.73
CA GLY A 633 44.42 -9.12 13.70
C GLY A 633 42.99 -8.64 13.90
N TRP A 634 42.52 -7.62 13.16
CA TRP A 634 41.12 -7.20 13.20
C TRP A 634 40.20 -8.23 12.53
N ARG A 635 38.97 -8.41 13.06
CA ARG A 635 37.98 -9.36 12.54
C ARG A 635 36.56 -8.78 12.58
N SER A 636 35.94 -8.60 11.41
CA SER A 636 34.51 -8.31 11.29
C SER A 636 33.64 -9.53 11.62
N SER A 637 32.34 -9.34 11.89
CA SER A 637 31.40 -10.44 12.12
C SER A 637 31.34 -11.43 10.95
N LYS A 638 31.42 -10.93 9.70
CA LYS A 638 31.47 -11.75 8.48
C LYS A 638 32.78 -12.53 8.36
N LEU A 639 33.92 -11.92 8.71
CA LEU A 639 35.20 -12.63 8.73
C LEU A 639 35.23 -13.75 9.77
N LYS A 640 34.77 -13.49 11.00
CA LYS A 640 34.72 -14.53 12.04
C LYS A 640 33.88 -15.71 11.58
N LYS A 641 32.76 -15.44 10.91
CA LYS A 641 31.87 -16.47 10.36
C LYS A 641 32.53 -17.25 9.21
N ALA A 642 33.27 -16.60 8.33
CA ALA A 642 34.01 -17.25 7.26
C ALA A 642 35.16 -18.12 7.80
N GLU A 643 35.96 -17.61 8.74
CA GLU A 643 37.02 -18.39 9.41
C GLU A 643 36.45 -19.59 10.18
N GLN A 644 35.29 -19.42 10.84
CA GLN A 644 34.59 -20.51 11.52
C GLN A 644 34.14 -21.60 10.54
N PHE A 645 33.59 -21.23 9.38
CA PHE A 645 33.22 -22.22 8.36
C PHE A 645 34.44 -22.91 7.75
N ASN A 646 35.54 -22.19 7.52
CA ASN A 646 36.80 -22.81 7.07
C ASN A 646 37.37 -23.78 8.10
N ALA A 647 37.30 -23.46 9.40
CA ALA A 647 37.68 -24.38 10.48
C ALA A 647 36.79 -25.64 10.57
N GLN A 648 35.58 -25.57 10.01
CA GLN A 648 34.62 -26.68 9.91
C GLN A 648 34.65 -27.38 8.53
N GLY A 649 35.72 -27.18 7.75
CA GLY A 649 35.94 -27.83 6.46
C GLY A 649 35.35 -27.11 5.24
N GLY A 650 34.96 -25.83 5.37
CA GLY A 650 34.65 -24.97 4.23
C GLY A 650 35.93 -24.49 3.50
N ASP A 651 35.75 -23.99 2.27
CA ASP A 651 36.85 -23.49 1.41
C ASP A 651 36.58 -22.05 0.93
N ILE A 652 36.16 -21.17 1.87
CA ILE A 652 35.87 -19.77 1.57
C ILE A 652 37.18 -19.02 1.38
N LYS A 653 37.42 -18.48 0.18
CA LYS A 653 38.62 -17.67 -0.12
C LYS A 653 38.41 -16.23 0.31
N ILE A 654 39.25 -15.77 1.23
CA ILE A 654 39.25 -14.39 1.68
C ILE A 654 40.26 -13.61 0.83
N ILE A 655 39.78 -12.66 0.02
CA ILE A 655 40.61 -11.90 -0.94
C ILE A 655 40.44 -10.39 -0.77
N GLY A 656 41.44 -9.62 -1.20
CA GLY A 656 41.38 -8.17 -1.24
C GLY A 656 40.61 -7.63 -2.45
N GLU A 657 40.29 -6.34 -2.42
CA GLU A 657 39.60 -5.64 -3.51
C GLU A 657 40.43 -5.64 -4.79
N SER A 658 41.75 -5.40 -4.70
CA SER A 658 42.65 -5.45 -5.87
C SER A 658 42.68 -6.82 -6.56
N GLU A 659 42.54 -7.89 -5.79
CA GLU A 659 42.48 -9.26 -6.30
C GLU A 659 41.13 -9.56 -6.96
N PHE A 660 40.04 -9.10 -6.35
CA PHE A 660 38.69 -9.15 -6.94
C PHE A 660 38.62 -8.39 -8.28
N LEU A 661 39.20 -7.18 -8.37
CA LEU A 661 39.27 -6.41 -9.62
C LEU A 661 40.08 -7.12 -10.71
N SER A 662 41.00 -8.01 -10.34
CA SER A 662 41.75 -8.83 -11.28
C SER A 662 40.92 -10.02 -11.78
N LEU A 663 40.03 -10.58 -10.94
CA LEU A 663 39.06 -11.61 -11.31
C LEU A 663 37.95 -11.07 -12.24
N LEU A 664 37.68 -9.77 -12.21
CA LEU A 664 36.73 -9.12 -13.13
C LEU A 664 37.30 -8.93 -14.55
N LYS A 665 38.64 -8.92 -14.70
CA LYS A 665 39.32 -8.63 -15.97
C LYS A 665 39.74 -9.89 -16.74
N ASN A 666 39.73 -11.05 -16.09
CA ASN A 666 40.08 -12.36 -16.64
C ASN A 666 38.84 -13.23 -16.77
#